data_AF-A0A7W2TC88-F1
#
_entry.id   AF-A0A7W2TC88-F1
#
_cell.length_a   1.000
_cell.length_b   1.000
_cell.length_c   1.000
_cell.angle_alpha   90.00
_cell.angle_beta   90.00
_cell.angle_gamma   90.00
#
_symmetry.space_group_name_H-M   'P 1'
#
loop_
_entity.id
_entity.type
_entity.pdbx_description
1 polymer ?
#
loop_
_entity_poly.entity_id
_entity_poly.type
_entity_poly.pdbx_seq_one_letter_code
_entity_poly.pdbx_strand_id
1 'polypeptide(L)'
;MKVAARRRIFSQLEEGRFEPKHRKIAEFLAARYLSKRVRGGLSLNRVMTLLTGFDGKTAPDLRGVYAWLVTLLAGSAEKIIKHDPYGAVIYGDTYSWTPNTKLTALRELKNLSKQDAWFRQSDYSTTELGGLADLKIVTPIVEYIDHDPCDSHFMSIILGSLSVGTIKDNDSLTKSLLAFIKDNSKPNHYRDKAIDSLKASLIDWSPTLLGLLSDLHFSTLIDNENYLRGNLIDKLYPQFLSPTNLLGFLTKPESGYYGTYMDLLIHRIAKNSGISELKELAAASVTWLGDRKEGWKFKLTNSVSIGLITENYTECTIDELLAWLDINLDEYQKNTLNSNRENKVRQKLLSGEKKILQLLIHYIKKHEDKDHFDIMWAFNSLTLNTYTDSEIIKDIYEYLTSEPEEELKSKLFNILCSRYFHTLNALELLAIEDIEQLTEQDTGLALILAKFNYSNIEHQGWRAKDIKRQQKKIADREKRVNQTKADISSKEEELRVGKEVDLLQYLAMIWLDRYSDLNHEYSPEQRLKEEVGEENFELIIEGWKNSLNDNSFNTLSQIAENHLEGKTYYRATLMEVAIAQLFESDPHEVINLPEEVLQAAIGYQLTSFENDKPAWFIYLTSTHKEFVKNTVHEFWEIQLDNNNNKVSGLYKFTKEDCLYPIALEIIPELLVKYFKISVELLTTMLSCISKLPKKKKLELIDLVLKRRYLKETGKKATILAFAFELSPIDYIKKLQTELRNNEEAKWVTYHILSSNLLTEGDDGNKVKSVEYRKDVFNLLGTKFSNVYLTGGSRMVPRNDSYDVARLLRSILNSFTEDTSDAATLVLEKLSNDKNLGEWQTELRSGLADHFRKKREAFFTYPDVTKVVSTLADLEPANASDLKALVVDCLKEIASEIRNDNSNKYRWFWNTIKGKLTDEHINENDSRDILLDLLRAKLKHLDIVVEPEAYYVEEKRADIAVYYKNMKLPIEIKRDDHQKIWTAAAEQLEKQYTRDPASEGNGIYLLFWFDGKGMKKPPSKVGDRPTSSDQLKTSIDLVIPERAIGLIESFVIDASKPKK
;
A
#
# COMPACT_ATOMS: atom_id res chain seq x y z
N MET A 1 30.76 -40.77 -17.97
CA MET A 1 30.25 -40.06 -16.76
C MET A 1 31.35 -39.64 -15.78
N LYS A 2 32.21 -40.54 -15.27
CA LYS A 2 33.26 -40.18 -14.27
C LYS A 2 34.16 -38.98 -14.64
N VAL A 3 34.50 -38.80 -15.92
CA VAL A 3 35.28 -37.64 -16.41
C VAL A 3 34.48 -36.34 -16.37
N ALA A 4 33.18 -36.38 -16.69
CA ALA A 4 32.31 -35.21 -16.68
C ALA A 4 32.00 -34.76 -15.24
N ALA A 5 31.76 -35.71 -14.33
CA ALA A 5 31.51 -35.46 -12.92
C ALA A 5 32.69 -34.81 -12.16
N ARG A 6 33.93 -34.94 -12.68
CA ARG A 6 35.13 -34.28 -12.15
C ARG A 6 35.31 -32.83 -12.62
N ARG A 7 34.45 -32.32 -13.52
CA ARG A 7 34.51 -30.93 -13.98
C ARG A 7 33.98 -29.99 -12.89
N ARG A 8 34.53 -28.77 -12.84
CA ARG A 8 34.18 -27.74 -11.83
C ARG A 8 32.71 -27.34 -11.78
N ILE A 9 31.90 -27.72 -12.77
CA ILE A 9 30.47 -27.43 -12.87
C ILE A 9 29.58 -28.43 -12.09
N PHE A 10 30.15 -29.52 -11.59
CA PHE A 10 29.47 -30.47 -10.72
C PHE A 10 30.08 -30.44 -9.31
N SER A 11 29.25 -30.63 -8.30
CA SER A 11 29.64 -30.90 -6.91
C SER A 11 29.35 -32.37 -6.60
N GLN A 12 30.16 -32.94 -5.71
CA GLN A 12 29.89 -34.27 -5.18
C GLN A 12 28.91 -34.13 -4.02
N LEU A 13 27.76 -34.80 -4.12
CA LEU A 13 26.76 -34.84 -3.06
C LEU A 13 27.12 -35.95 -2.05
N GLU A 14 27.43 -37.14 -2.56
CA GLU A 14 27.84 -38.33 -1.81
C GLU A 14 28.86 -39.14 -2.63
N GLU A 15 29.42 -40.22 -2.08
CA GLU A 15 30.34 -41.08 -2.83
C GLU A 15 29.69 -41.64 -4.10
N GLY A 16 30.19 -41.24 -5.27
CA GLY A 16 29.65 -41.65 -6.55
C GLY A 16 28.38 -40.89 -7.02
N ARG A 17 27.82 -39.98 -6.22
CA ARG A 17 26.68 -39.12 -6.61
C ARG A 17 27.12 -37.67 -6.78
N PHE A 18 26.71 -37.09 -7.90
CA PHE A 18 27.10 -35.73 -8.29
C PHE A 18 25.86 -34.93 -8.69
N GLU A 19 25.88 -33.66 -8.36
CA GLU A 19 24.85 -32.69 -8.76
C GLU A 19 25.48 -31.50 -9.49
N PRO A 20 24.75 -30.80 -10.35
CA PRO A 20 25.22 -29.53 -10.91
C PRO A 20 25.37 -28.48 -9.80
N LYS A 21 26.46 -27.71 -9.82
CA LYS A 21 26.71 -26.66 -8.80
C LYS A 21 25.66 -25.54 -8.77
N HIS A 22 24.89 -25.38 -9.85
CA HIS A 22 23.87 -24.35 -9.96
C HIS A 22 22.68 -24.88 -10.74
N ARG A 23 21.47 -24.53 -10.30
CA ARG A 23 20.19 -24.95 -10.91
C ARG A 23 20.15 -24.71 -12.43
N LYS A 24 20.57 -23.52 -12.89
CA LYS A 24 20.68 -23.19 -14.33
C LYS A 24 21.47 -24.21 -15.18
N ILE A 25 22.48 -24.87 -14.60
CA ILE A 25 23.25 -25.91 -15.30
C ILE A 25 22.38 -27.16 -15.52
N ALA A 26 21.62 -27.57 -14.51
CA ALA A 26 20.67 -28.69 -14.61
C ALA A 26 19.60 -28.39 -15.66
N GLU A 27 19.04 -27.18 -15.62
CA GLU A 27 17.97 -26.73 -16.53
C GLU A 27 18.44 -26.71 -17.99
N PHE A 28 19.63 -26.14 -18.25
CA PHE A 28 20.23 -26.14 -19.58
C PHE A 28 20.48 -27.56 -20.09
N LEU A 29 21.04 -28.45 -19.26
CA LEU A 29 21.32 -29.83 -19.65
C LEU A 29 20.04 -30.63 -19.94
N ALA A 30 18.98 -30.43 -19.14
CA ALA A 30 17.67 -31.01 -19.37
C ALA A 30 17.10 -30.53 -20.71
N ALA A 31 17.03 -29.22 -20.94
CA ALA A 31 16.56 -28.64 -22.19
C ALA A 31 17.37 -29.10 -23.42
N ARG A 32 18.70 -29.24 -23.26
CA ARG A 32 19.58 -29.78 -24.31
C ARG A 32 19.30 -31.25 -24.61
N TYR A 33 18.94 -32.04 -23.62
CA TYR A 33 18.50 -33.41 -23.84
C TYR A 33 17.14 -33.44 -24.55
N LEU A 34 16.16 -32.67 -24.06
CA LEU A 34 14.82 -32.58 -24.64
C LEU A 34 14.85 -32.13 -26.11
N SER A 35 15.60 -31.07 -26.43
CA SER A 35 15.76 -30.60 -27.80
C SER A 35 16.34 -31.67 -28.74
N LYS A 36 17.27 -32.52 -28.27
CA LYS A 36 17.76 -33.66 -29.06
C LYS A 36 16.68 -34.72 -29.28
N ARG A 37 15.86 -35.01 -28.27
CA ARG A 37 14.75 -35.97 -28.39
C ARG A 37 13.70 -35.49 -29.37
N VAL A 38 13.32 -34.21 -29.31
CA VAL A 38 12.38 -33.58 -30.25
C VAL A 38 12.92 -33.64 -31.69
N ARG A 39 14.19 -33.29 -31.90
CA ARG A 39 14.84 -33.43 -33.22
C ARG A 39 14.93 -34.89 -33.69
N GLY A 40 14.86 -35.85 -32.77
CA GLY A 40 14.82 -37.29 -33.03
C GLY A 40 13.42 -37.85 -33.28
N GLY A 41 12.38 -37.02 -33.33
CA GLY A 41 11.00 -37.43 -33.64
C GLY A 41 10.03 -37.40 -32.46
N LEU A 42 10.48 -37.20 -31.23
CA LEU A 42 9.58 -37.10 -30.07
C LEU A 42 8.67 -35.88 -30.23
N SER A 43 7.37 -36.07 -30.01
CA SER A 43 6.40 -34.98 -30.07
C SER A 43 6.74 -33.85 -29.10
N LEU A 44 6.72 -32.62 -29.62
CA LEU A 44 6.86 -31.42 -28.82
C LEU A 44 5.70 -31.26 -27.83
N ASN A 45 4.48 -31.68 -28.18
CA ASN A 45 3.32 -31.59 -27.29
C ASN A 45 3.51 -32.48 -26.06
N ARG A 46 4.00 -33.71 -26.27
CA ARG A 46 4.34 -34.64 -25.17
C ARG A 46 5.45 -34.11 -24.27
N VAL A 47 6.46 -33.43 -24.84
CA VAL A 47 7.47 -32.76 -24.00
C VAL A 47 6.86 -31.62 -23.18
N MET A 48 5.96 -30.84 -23.77
CA MET A 48 5.31 -29.73 -23.07
C MET A 48 4.44 -30.19 -21.91
N THR A 49 3.78 -31.36 -21.97
CA THR A 49 2.97 -31.89 -20.84
C THR A 49 3.79 -32.21 -19.59
N LEU A 50 5.11 -32.38 -19.72
CA LEU A 50 6.03 -32.51 -18.60
C LEU A 50 6.42 -31.15 -17.99
N LEU A 51 6.21 -30.05 -18.71
CA LEU A 51 6.64 -28.69 -18.35
C LEU A 51 5.47 -27.76 -17.99
N THR A 52 4.25 -28.06 -18.44
CA THR A 52 3.07 -27.19 -18.29
C THR A 52 2.04 -27.76 -17.33
N GLY A 53 1.34 -26.89 -16.60
CA GLY A 53 0.19 -27.27 -15.79
C GLY A 53 -1.11 -27.43 -16.58
N PHE A 54 -2.22 -27.58 -15.85
CA PHE A 54 -3.55 -27.86 -16.41
C PHE A 54 -4.03 -26.82 -17.44
N ASP A 55 -3.61 -25.57 -17.28
CA ASP A 55 -3.95 -24.43 -18.15
C ASP A 55 -3.03 -24.31 -19.38
N GLY A 56 -2.11 -25.25 -19.56
CA GLY A 56 -1.10 -25.24 -20.62
C GLY A 56 -0.02 -24.17 -20.42
N LYS A 57 0.07 -23.49 -19.28
CA LYS A 57 1.16 -22.56 -18.96
C LYS A 57 2.28 -23.29 -18.23
N THR A 58 3.51 -22.80 -18.37
CA THR A 58 4.68 -23.44 -17.77
C THR A 58 4.58 -23.46 -16.24
N ALA A 59 4.90 -24.60 -15.63
CA ALA A 59 4.99 -24.73 -14.18
C ALA A 59 6.13 -23.82 -13.65
N PRO A 60 5.95 -23.08 -12.53
CA PRO A 60 6.92 -22.09 -12.06
C PRO A 60 8.36 -22.62 -11.98
N ASP A 61 8.54 -23.81 -11.41
CA ASP A 61 9.87 -24.42 -11.25
C ASP A 61 10.50 -24.96 -12.54
N LEU A 62 9.72 -25.12 -13.61
CA LEU A 62 10.19 -25.65 -14.89
C LEU A 62 10.42 -24.54 -15.93
N ARG A 63 10.20 -23.28 -15.55
CA ARG A 63 10.42 -22.10 -16.41
C ARG A 63 11.84 -22.03 -16.96
N GLY A 64 12.85 -22.37 -16.17
CA GLY A 64 14.24 -22.41 -16.63
C GLY A 64 14.49 -23.47 -17.71
N VAL A 65 13.97 -24.69 -17.52
CA VAL A 65 14.06 -25.77 -18.52
C VAL A 65 13.35 -25.36 -19.80
N TYR A 66 12.13 -24.82 -19.68
CA TYR A 66 11.32 -24.35 -20.79
C TYR A 66 12.02 -23.23 -21.58
N ALA A 67 12.59 -22.22 -20.91
CA ALA A 67 13.24 -21.10 -21.58
C ALA A 67 14.52 -21.52 -22.32
N TRP A 68 15.31 -22.44 -21.75
CA TRP A 68 16.42 -23.06 -22.47
C TRP A 68 15.95 -23.94 -23.63
N LEU A 69 14.80 -24.61 -23.50
CA LEU A 69 14.23 -25.41 -24.59
C LEU A 69 13.83 -24.52 -25.77
N VAL A 70 13.18 -23.38 -25.50
CA VAL A 70 12.89 -22.33 -26.50
C VAL A 70 14.18 -21.88 -27.19
N THR A 71 15.23 -21.58 -26.43
CA THR A 71 16.53 -21.14 -26.95
C THR A 71 17.18 -22.20 -27.87
N LEU A 72 17.08 -23.48 -27.49
CA LEU A 72 17.74 -24.58 -28.21
C LEU A 72 16.93 -25.14 -29.39
N LEU A 73 15.64 -24.83 -29.50
CA LEU A 73 14.75 -25.27 -30.58
C LEU A 73 14.63 -24.26 -31.72
N ALA A 74 15.72 -23.61 -32.14
CA ALA A 74 15.70 -22.65 -33.26
C ALA A 74 14.92 -23.21 -34.48
N GLY A 75 13.83 -22.53 -34.87
CA GLY A 75 12.90 -22.91 -35.94
C GLY A 75 11.64 -23.69 -35.51
N SER A 76 11.57 -24.15 -34.26
CA SER A 76 10.35 -24.72 -33.63
C SER A 76 9.94 -24.02 -32.34
N ALA A 77 10.80 -23.16 -31.80
CA ALA A 77 10.55 -22.32 -30.63
C ALA A 77 9.23 -21.54 -30.74
N GLU A 78 8.91 -21.06 -31.93
CA GLU A 78 7.70 -20.28 -32.23
C GLU A 78 6.40 -21.05 -31.96
N LYS A 79 6.45 -22.39 -31.97
CA LYS A 79 5.30 -23.25 -31.66
C LYS A 79 4.96 -23.27 -30.17
N ILE A 80 5.95 -23.01 -29.32
CA ILE A 80 5.83 -23.19 -27.86
C ILE A 80 5.93 -21.89 -27.06
N ILE A 81 6.50 -20.81 -27.61
CA ILE A 81 6.67 -19.51 -26.89
C ILE A 81 5.39 -19.02 -26.21
N LYS A 82 4.21 -19.26 -26.81
CA LYS A 82 2.89 -18.90 -26.28
C LYS A 82 2.56 -19.46 -24.88
N HIS A 83 3.23 -20.55 -24.48
CA HIS A 83 3.00 -21.19 -23.17
C HIS A 83 3.54 -20.32 -22.02
N ASP A 84 4.64 -19.61 -22.23
CA ASP A 84 5.17 -18.65 -21.25
C ASP A 84 6.16 -17.67 -21.92
N PRO A 85 5.67 -16.65 -22.67
CA PRO A 85 6.56 -15.80 -23.45
C PRO A 85 7.46 -14.94 -22.56
N TYR A 86 6.98 -14.51 -21.40
CA TYR A 86 7.78 -13.76 -20.43
C TYR A 86 8.83 -14.64 -19.76
N GLY A 87 8.46 -15.85 -19.30
CA GLY A 87 9.41 -16.81 -18.75
C GLY A 87 10.49 -17.22 -19.75
N ALA A 88 10.14 -17.37 -21.04
CA ALA A 88 11.11 -17.65 -22.10
C ALA A 88 12.19 -16.56 -22.21
N VAL A 89 11.78 -15.30 -22.11
CA VAL A 89 12.67 -14.14 -22.21
C VAL A 89 13.58 -14.01 -20.99
N ILE A 90 13.02 -14.12 -19.77
CA ILE A 90 13.77 -13.87 -18.52
C ILE A 90 14.75 -15.01 -18.21
N TYR A 91 14.37 -16.27 -18.43
CA TYR A 91 15.24 -17.40 -18.08
C TYR A 91 16.09 -17.92 -19.24
N GLY A 92 15.79 -17.52 -20.48
CA GLY A 92 16.46 -17.98 -21.68
C GLY A 92 17.64 -17.09 -22.10
N ASP A 93 18.23 -17.40 -23.26
CA ASP A 93 19.24 -16.56 -23.89
C ASP A 93 18.68 -15.91 -25.16
N THR A 94 18.10 -14.72 -25.00
CA THR A 94 17.47 -13.97 -26.08
C THR A 94 18.47 -13.49 -27.14
N TYR A 95 19.78 -13.40 -26.83
CA TYR A 95 20.81 -13.01 -27.81
C TYR A 95 21.01 -14.10 -28.86
N SER A 96 20.84 -15.37 -28.48
CA SER A 96 20.96 -16.53 -29.38
C SER A 96 19.71 -16.77 -30.25
N TRP A 97 18.62 -16.02 -30.05
CA TRP A 97 17.37 -16.23 -30.78
C TRP A 97 17.45 -15.69 -32.22
N THR A 98 16.73 -16.36 -33.13
CA THR A 98 16.57 -15.84 -34.50
C THR A 98 15.67 -14.60 -34.52
N PRO A 99 15.76 -13.72 -35.53
CA PRO A 99 14.86 -12.58 -35.67
C PRO A 99 13.37 -12.97 -35.65
N ASN A 100 13.02 -14.11 -36.27
CA ASN A 100 11.64 -14.62 -36.27
C ASN A 100 11.18 -15.05 -34.87
N THR A 101 12.06 -15.67 -34.10
CA THR A 101 11.79 -16.08 -32.71
C THR A 101 11.59 -14.85 -31.82
N LYS A 102 12.43 -13.81 -31.96
CA LYS A 102 12.29 -12.54 -31.25
C LYS A 102 10.97 -11.84 -31.58
N LEU A 103 10.62 -11.75 -32.86
CA LEU A 103 9.34 -11.15 -33.30
C LEU A 103 8.13 -11.92 -32.77
N THR A 104 8.21 -13.26 -32.78
CA THR A 104 7.16 -14.12 -32.21
C THR A 104 7.03 -13.89 -30.70
N ALA A 105 8.15 -13.80 -29.97
CA ALA A 105 8.12 -13.47 -28.54
C ALA A 105 7.48 -12.11 -28.25
N LEU A 106 7.81 -11.06 -29.02
CA LEU A 106 7.17 -9.74 -28.86
C LEU A 106 5.65 -9.81 -29.14
N ARG A 107 5.22 -10.54 -30.16
CA ARG A 107 3.80 -10.74 -30.45
C ARG A 107 3.08 -11.48 -29.31
N GLU A 108 3.67 -12.55 -28.81
CA GLU A 108 3.08 -13.33 -27.71
C GLU A 108 3.10 -12.57 -26.38
N LEU A 109 4.11 -11.72 -26.13
CA LEU A 109 4.10 -10.78 -25.00
C LEU A 109 2.98 -9.73 -25.14
N LYS A 110 2.72 -9.23 -26.35
CA LYS A 110 1.60 -8.31 -26.59
C LYS A 110 0.23 -9.02 -26.45
N ASN A 111 0.15 -10.30 -26.79
CA ASN A 111 -1.06 -11.10 -26.53
C ASN A 111 -1.23 -11.37 -25.03
N LEU A 112 -0.15 -11.69 -24.33
CA LEU A 112 -0.15 -11.85 -22.87
C LEU A 112 -0.61 -10.56 -22.20
N SER A 113 -0.16 -9.38 -22.66
CA SER A 113 -0.54 -8.09 -22.07
C SER A 113 -2.04 -7.77 -22.15
N LYS A 114 -2.80 -8.45 -23.04
CA LYS A 114 -4.26 -8.33 -23.13
C LYS A 114 -4.99 -9.19 -22.09
N GLN A 115 -4.36 -10.28 -21.66
CA GLN A 115 -4.87 -11.21 -20.64
C GLN A 115 -4.42 -10.78 -19.25
N ASP A 116 -3.18 -10.33 -19.13
CA ASP A 116 -2.54 -9.88 -17.91
C ASP A 116 -1.72 -8.64 -18.24
N ALA A 117 -2.29 -7.46 -17.98
CA ALA A 117 -1.61 -6.20 -18.25
C ALA A 117 -0.38 -6.02 -17.35
N TRP A 118 -0.36 -6.71 -16.20
CA TRP A 118 0.64 -6.55 -15.16
C TRP A 118 1.62 -7.73 -15.07
N PHE A 119 1.76 -8.55 -16.12
CA PHE A 119 2.51 -9.82 -16.14
C PHE A 119 3.94 -9.85 -15.57
N ARG A 120 4.63 -8.71 -15.50
CA ARG A 120 5.98 -8.55 -14.90
C ARG A 120 5.99 -7.77 -13.58
N GLN A 121 4.87 -7.64 -12.87
CA GLN A 121 4.79 -6.89 -11.61
C GLN A 121 5.74 -7.43 -10.52
N SER A 122 6.06 -8.73 -10.58
CA SER A 122 6.99 -9.37 -9.63
C SER A 122 8.46 -9.20 -10.00
N ASP A 123 8.79 -8.73 -11.20
CA ASP A 123 10.17 -8.62 -11.68
C ASP A 123 10.34 -7.49 -12.71
N TYR A 124 11.08 -6.45 -12.32
CA TYR A 124 11.38 -5.31 -13.19
C TYR A 124 12.82 -5.36 -13.75
N SER A 125 13.50 -6.52 -13.72
CA SER A 125 14.82 -6.67 -14.32
C SER A 125 14.82 -6.30 -15.80
N THR A 126 15.91 -5.70 -16.25
CA THR A 126 16.09 -5.31 -17.66
C THR A 126 17.24 -6.05 -18.33
N THR A 127 18.20 -6.59 -17.56
CA THR A 127 19.43 -7.19 -18.07
C THR A 127 19.16 -8.33 -19.08
N GLU A 128 18.18 -9.19 -18.80
CA GLU A 128 17.81 -10.34 -19.63
C GLU A 128 17.05 -9.94 -20.92
N LEU A 129 16.52 -8.72 -20.98
CA LEU A 129 15.72 -8.22 -22.10
C LEU A 129 16.57 -7.80 -23.30
N GLY A 130 17.86 -7.53 -23.11
CA GLY A 130 18.71 -6.87 -24.11
C GLY A 130 18.83 -7.60 -25.44
N GLY A 131 18.74 -8.94 -25.46
CA GLY A 131 18.79 -9.72 -26.69
C GLY A 131 17.57 -9.53 -27.60
N LEU A 132 16.46 -8.98 -27.09
CA LEU A 132 15.30 -8.60 -27.92
C LEU A 132 15.56 -7.35 -28.78
N ALA A 133 16.49 -6.48 -28.37
CA ALA A 133 16.88 -5.31 -29.14
C ALA A 133 17.83 -5.71 -30.28
N ASP A 134 17.27 -6.03 -31.44
CA ASP A 134 18.01 -6.45 -32.63
C ASP A 134 17.67 -5.55 -33.83
N LEU A 135 18.72 -5.07 -34.50
CA LEU A 135 18.60 -4.20 -35.68
C LEU A 135 17.75 -4.83 -36.79
N LYS A 136 17.74 -6.17 -36.91
CA LYS A 136 16.94 -6.90 -37.91
C LYS A 136 15.42 -6.82 -37.69
N ILE A 137 14.98 -6.43 -36.50
CA ILE A 137 13.56 -6.25 -36.15
C ILE A 137 13.26 -4.84 -35.60
N VAL A 138 14.11 -3.86 -35.91
CA VAL A 138 13.94 -2.49 -35.41
C VAL A 138 12.65 -1.84 -35.90
N THR A 139 12.20 -2.15 -37.13
CA THR A 139 10.96 -1.58 -37.69
C THR A 139 9.72 -1.96 -36.86
N PRO A 140 9.44 -3.24 -36.56
CA PRO A 140 8.39 -3.62 -35.61
C PRO A 140 8.53 -2.97 -34.23
N ILE A 141 9.76 -2.81 -33.72
CA ILE A 141 9.99 -2.17 -32.41
C ILE A 141 9.54 -0.70 -32.44
N VAL A 142 9.90 0.04 -33.50
CA VAL A 142 9.47 1.43 -33.72
C VAL A 142 7.95 1.51 -33.84
N GLU A 143 7.32 0.59 -34.60
CA GLU A 143 5.86 0.53 -34.71
C GLU A 143 5.18 0.37 -33.34
N TYR A 144 5.75 -0.46 -32.44
CA TYR A 144 5.23 -0.59 -31.08
C TYR A 144 5.42 0.70 -30.26
N ILE A 145 6.57 1.38 -30.34
CA ILE A 145 6.79 2.64 -29.61
C ILE A 145 5.78 3.71 -30.06
N ASP A 146 5.54 3.82 -31.37
CA ASP A 146 4.68 4.85 -31.94
C ASP A 146 3.19 4.62 -31.62
N HIS A 147 2.72 3.38 -31.68
CA HIS A 147 1.28 3.08 -31.67
C HIS A 147 0.74 2.48 -30.35
N ASP A 148 1.61 1.97 -29.46
CA ASP A 148 1.14 1.31 -28.25
C ASP A 148 0.51 2.32 -27.25
N PRO A 149 -0.68 2.02 -26.70
CA PRO A 149 -1.38 2.91 -25.78
C PRO A 149 -0.73 3.00 -24.40
N CYS A 150 0.28 2.19 -24.09
CA CYS A 150 0.98 2.16 -22.80
C CYS A 150 0.07 1.81 -21.61
N ASP A 151 -0.93 0.96 -21.85
CA ASP A 151 -1.93 0.49 -20.89
C ASP A 151 -1.53 -0.81 -20.15
N SER A 152 -0.32 -1.31 -20.40
CA SER A 152 0.19 -2.58 -19.86
C SER A 152 1.71 -2.56 -19.75
N HIS A 153 2.27 -3.60 -19.12
CA HIS A 153 3.71 -3.77 -18.96
C HIS A 153 4.47 -4.13 -20.25
N PHE A 154 3.80 -4.18 -21.41
CA PHE A 154 4.44 -4.47 -22.68
C PHE A 154 5.46 -3.40 -23.07
N MET A 155 5.10 -2.11 -22.95
CA MET A 155 6.02 -1.01 -23.27
C MET A 155 7.25 -1.01 -22.35
N SER A 156 7.08 -1.45 -21.10
CA SER A 156 8.20 -1.65 -20.18
C SER A 156 9.24 -2.65 -20.72
N ILE A 157 8.81 -3.70 -21.45
CA ILE A 157 9.72 -4.68 -22.05
C ILE A 157 10.48 -4.07 -23.23
N ILE A 158 9.76 -3.35 -24.10
CA ILE A 158 10.38 -2.68 -25.26
C ILE A 158 11.45 -1.69 -24.80
N LEU A 159 11.08 -0.74 -23.93
CA LEU A 159 12.03 0.25 -23.42
C LEU A 159 13.14 -0.41 -22.58
N GLY A 160 12.80 -1.38 -21.73
CA GLY A 160 13.79 -2.15 -20.98
C GLY A 160 14.82 -2.83 -21.87
N SER A 161 14.38 -3.49 -22.96
CA SER A 161 15.27 -4.14 -23.92
C SER A 161 16.21 -3.16 -24.63
N LEU A 162 15.73 -1.96 -24.96
CA LEU A 162 16.53 -0.93 -25.62
C LEU A 162 17.54 -0.29 -24.66
N SER A 163 17.19 -0.14 -23.37
CA SER A 163 18.07 0.44 -22.35
C SER A 163 19.36 -0.35 -22.09
N VAL A 164 19.35 -1.65 -22.40
CA VAL A 164 20.51 -2.55 -22.25
C VAL A 164 20.93 -3.24 -23.56
N GLY A 165 20.23 -2.90 -24.66
CA GLY A 165 20.41 -3.49 -25.97
C GLY A 165 21.66 -3.00 -26.70
N THR A 166 21.94 -3.59 -27.87
CA THR A 166 23.13 -3.26 -28.68
C THR A 166 22.85 -2.36 -29.88
N ILE A 167 21.59 -1.92 -30.09
CA ILE A 167 21.25 -1.03 -31.20
C ILE A 167 21.83 0.36 -30.93
N LYS A 168 22.63 0.87 -31.88
CA LYS A 168 23.25 2.20 -31.81
C LYS A 168 22.92 3.03 -33.07
N ASP A 169 22.67 4.33 -32.86
CA ASP A 169 22.49 5.38 -33.88
C ASP A 169 21.55 5.01 -35.04
N ASN A 170 20.39 4.45 -34.72
CA ASN A 170 19.33 4.22 -35.70
C ASN A 170 18.38 5.43 -35.75
N ASP A 171 18.36 6.15 -36.87
CA ASP A 171 17.59 7.39 -37.04
C ASP A 171 16.08 7.24 -36.77
N SER A 172 15.45 6.18 -37.29
CA SER A 172 14.02 5.90 -37.05
C SER A 172 13.70 5.68 -35.58
N LEU A 173 14.55 4.91 -34.87
CA LEU A 173 14.39 4.64 -33.45
C LEU A 173 14.59 5.91 -32.61
N THR A 174 15.64 6.68 -32.90
CA THR A 174 15.93 7.95 -32.20
C THR A 174 14.76 8.93 -32.34
N LYS A 175 14.21 9.08 -33.55
CA LYS A 175 13.04 9.95 -33.80
C LYS A 175 11.80 9.49 -33.03
N SER A 176 11.52 8.19 -33.05
CA SER A 176 10.38 7.59 -32.34
C SER A 176 10.50 7.75 -30.81
N LEU A 177 11.68 7.47 -30.23
CA LEU A 177 11.93 7.68 -28.79
C LEU A 177 11.80 9.15 -28.39
N LEU A 178 12.33 10.08 -29.20
CA LEU A 178 12.18 11.51 -28.94
C LEU A 178 10.71 11.96 -29.00
N ALA A 179 9.95 11.49 -29.99
CA ALA A 179 8.53 11.76 -30.10
C ALA A 179 7.77 11.20 -28.88
N PHE A 180 8.10 9.98 -28.46
CA PHE A 180 7.51 9.34 -27.28
C PHE A 180 7.78 10.12 -25.99
N ILE A 181 9.01 10.59 -25.77
CA ILE A 181 9.36 11.42 -24.60
C ILE A 181 8.60 12.76 -24.65
N LYS A 182 8.40 13.33 -25.83
CA LYS A 182 7.71 14.62 -26.04
C LYS A 182 6.18 14.53 -26.02
N ASP A 183 5.61 13.33 -26.11
CA ASP A 183 4.18 13.10 -26.10
C ASP A 183 3.62 13.11 -24.67
N ASN A 184 2.90 14.18 -24.32
CA ASN A 184 2.29 14.36 -23.01
C ASN A 184 1.12 13.41 -22.74
N SER A 185 0.63 12.68 -23.74
CA SER A 185 -0.37 11.62 -23.56
C SER A 185 0.23 10.32 -23.00
N LYS A 186 1.56 10.14 -23.12
CA LYS A 186 2.26 8.95 -22.61
C LYS A 186 2.51 9.06 -21.10
N PRO A 187 2.40 7.96 -20.33
CA PRO A 187 2.69 7.98 -18.90
C PRO A 187 4.14 8.40 -18.58
N ASN A 188 4.32 9.28 -17.59
CA ASN A 188 5.64 9.81 -17.20
C ASN A 188 6.66 8.72 -16.86
N HIS A 189 6.25 7.63 -16.20
CA HIS A 189 7.15 6.53 -15.87
C HIS A 189 7.67 5.77 -17.12
N TYR A 190 6.96 5.81 -18.25
CA TYR A 190 7.48 5.27 -19.52
C TYR A 190 8.30 6.29 -20.28
N ARG A 191 7.91 7.58 -20.25
CA ARG A 191 8.74 8.66 -20.80
C ARG A 191 10.12 8.69 -20.13
N ASP A 192 10.15 8.44 -18.82
CA ASP A 192 11.35 8.23 -18.01
C ASP A 192 12.22 7.07 -18.53
N LYS A 193 11.63 5.90 -18.74
CA LYS A 193 12.33 4.74 -19.32
C LYS A 193 12.75 4.95 -20.78
N ALA A 194 12.03 5.77 -21.54
CA ALA A 194 12.42 6.14 -22.88
C ALA A 194 13.69 7.01 -22.90
N ILE A 195 13.93 7.83 -21.86
CA ILE A 195 15.20 8.54 -21.69
C ILE A 195 16.37 7.55 -21.47
N ASP A 196 16.16 6.51 -20.65
CA ASP A 196 17.16 5.44 -20.45
C ASP A 196 17.49 4.74 -21.79
N SER A 197 16.45 4.39 -22.55
CA SER A 197 16.57 3.79 -23.88
C SER A 197 17.28 4.70 -24.88
N LEU A 198 16.94 5.99 -24.91
CA LEU A 198 17.52 6.97 -25.82
C LEU A 198 19.01 7.17 -25.53
N LYS A 199 19.39 7.27 -24.25
CA LYS A 199 20.79 7.31 -23.82
C LYS A 199 21.54 6.06 -24.27
N ALA A 200 20.93 4.88 -24.12
CA ALA A 200 21.53 3.62 -24.54
C ALA A 200 21.61 3.48 -26.06
N SER A 201 20.72 4.09 -26.84
CA SER A 201 20.72 3.98 -28.31
C SER A 201 21.66 4.95 -29.02
N LEU A 202 22.13 6.01 -28.35
CA LEU A 202 23.01 7.01 -28.96
C LEU A 202 24.49 6.76 -28.65
N ILE A 203 25.38 7.08 -29.59
CA ILE A 203 26.83 7.15 -29.32
C ILE A 203 27.16 8.41 -28.51
N ASP A 204 26.72 9.58 -28.97
CA ASP A 204 26.79 10.84 -28.21
C ASP A 204 25.39 11.29 -27.79
N TRP A 205 25.00 10.92 -26.58
CA TRP A 205 23.68 11.18 -26.01
C TRP A 205 23.59 12.56 -25.34
N SER A 206 24.72 13.19 -25.03
CA SER A 206 24.77 14.37 -24.15
C SER A 206 24.05 15.59 -24.72
N PRO A 207 24.20 15.97 -26.02
CA PRO A 207 23.52 17.15 -26.56
C PRO A 207 22.01 16.95 -26.62
N THR A 208 21.56 15.74 -26.93
CA THR A 208 20.14 15.40 -27.01
C THR A 208 19.46 15.49 -25.64
N LEU A 209 20.08 14.94 -24.59
CA LEU A 209 19.51 15.01 -23.25
C LEU A 209 19.56 16.43 -22.66
N LEU A 210 20.61 17.20 -22.95
CA LEU A 210 20.65 18.63 -22.61
C LEU A 210 19.55 19.42 -23.31
N GLY A 211 19.24 19.09 -24.57
CA GLY A 211 18.10 19.63 -25.30
C GLY A 211 16.77 19.35 -24.61
N LEU A 212 16.54 18.11 -24.17
CA LEU A 212 15.33 17.75 -23.42
C LEU A 212 15.23 18.45 -22.05
N LEU A 213 16.35 18.60 -21.34
CA LEU A 213 16.37 19.34 -20.07
C LEU A 213 16.08 20.84 -20.28
N SER A 214 16.57 21.41 -21.38
CA SER A 214 16.27 22.78 -21.80
C SER A 214 14.80 22.93 -22.18
N ASP A 215 14.24 21.98 -22.92
CA ASP A 215 12.81 21.95 -23.27
C ASP A 215 11.93 21.96 -22.00
N LEU A 216 12.30 21.21 -20.95
CA LEU A 216 11.63 21.27 -19.65
C LEU A 216 11.80 22.62 -18.95
N HIS A 217 12.99 23.23 -19.01
CA HIS A 217 13.24 24.52 -18.38
C HIS A 217 12.41 25.65 -19.00
N PHE A 218 12.29 25.66 -20.33
CA PHE A 218 11.47 26.63 -21.06
C PHE A 218 9.99 26.22 -21.19
N SER A 219 9.55 25.19 -20.46
CA SER A 219 8.16 24.72 -20.45
C SER A 219 7.60 24.32 -21.82
N THR A 220 8.45 23.90 -22.75
CA THR A 220 8.03 23.31 -24.04
C THR A 220 7.67 21.83 -23.90
N LEU A 221 8.07 21.21 -22.78
CA LEU A 221 7.77 19.83 -22.39
C LEU A 221 7.08 19.79 -21.02
N ILE A 222 5.97 19.04 -20.89
CA ILE A 222 5.20 18.96 -19.62
C ILE A 222 5.76 17.85 -18.73
N ASP A 223 6.01 18.18 -17.45
CA ASP A 223 6.53 17.29 -16.40
C ASP A 223 6.01 17.72 -15.02
N ASN A 224 4.70 17.56 -14.79
CA ASN A 224 4.01 18.09 -13.61
C ASN A 224 4.57 17.59 -12.25
N GLU A 225 5.14 16.39 -12.22
CA GLU A 225 5.69 15.76 -11.01
C GLU A 225 7.24 15.83 -10.96
N ASN A 226 7.85 16.56 -11.90
CA ASN A 226 9.29 16.72 -12.08
C ASN A 226 10.06 15.39 -12.29
N TYR A 227 9.39 14.34 -12.78
CA TYR A 227 9.96 13.01 -12.98
C TYR A 227 11.07 13.02 -14.03
N LEU A 228 10.78 13.59 -15.20
CA LEU A 228 11.71 13.62 -16.32
C LEU A 228 12.90 14.53 -16.00
N ARG A 229 12.63 15.68 -15.37
CA ARG A 229 13.66 16.61 -14.88
C ARG A 229 14.61 15.89 -13.92
N GLY A 230 14.06 15.14 -12.97
CA GLY A 230 14.85 14.38 -12.02
C GLY A 230 15.77 13.36 -12.70
N ASN A 231 15.25 12.58 -13.64
CA ASN A 231 16.04 11.59 -14.37
C ASN A 231 17.13 12.22 -15.27
N LEU A 232 16.79 13.27 -16.02
CA LEU A 232 17.75 13.97 -16.87
C LEU A 232 18.91 14.55 -16.05
N ILE A 233 18.60 15.20 -14.93
CA ILE A 233 19.62 15.76 -14.03
C ILE A 233 20.51 14.65 -13.46
N ASP A 234 19.92 13.54 -12.98
CA ASP A 234 20.67 12.40 -12.42
C ASP A 234 21.64 11.77 -13.44
N LYS A 235 21.35 11.89 -14.75
CA LYS A 235 22.21 11.40 -15.84
C LYS A 235 23.24 12.41 -16.32
N LEU A 236 22.93 13.69 -16.25
CA LEU A 236 23.76 14.77 -16.80
C LEU A 236 24.73 15.34 -15.75
N TYR A 237 24.34 15.38 -14.48
CA TYR A 237 25.17 15.86 -13.38
C TYR A 237 26.01 14.72 -12.78
N PRO A 238 27.30 14.94 -12.44
CA PRO A 238 28.07 16.18 -12.60
C PRO A 238 28.80 16.32 -13.95
N GLN A 239 28.79 15.29 -14.80
CA GLN A 239 29.67 15.21 -15.96
C GLN A 239 29.43 16.29 -17.05
N PHE A 240 28.18 16.69 -17.27
CA PHE A 240 27.76 17.60 -18.33
C PHE A 240 27.05 18.86 -17.81
N LEU A 241 26.87 18.97 -16.48
CA LEU A 241 26.28 20.12 -15.82
C LEU A 241 27.19 20.58 -14.69
N SER A 242 27.65 21.83 -14.76
CA SER A 242 28.32 22.45 -13.61
C SER A 242 27.34 22.66 -12.45
N PRO A 243 27.83 22.67 -11.20
CA PRO A 243 27.05 23.07 -10.02
C PRO A 243 26.22 24.34 -10.22
N THR A 244 26.81 25.37 -10.81
CA THR A 244 26.13 26.64 -11.08
C THR A 244 24.97 26.48 -12.07
N ASN A 245 25.18 25.76 -13.18
CA ASN A 245 24.15 25.53 -14.18
C ASN A 245 23.01 24.64 -13.65
N LEU A 246 23.34 23.65 -12.81
CA LEU A 246 22.37 22.75 -12.19
C LEU A 246 21.28 23.53 -11.45
N LEU A 247 21.63 24.52 -10.63
CA LEU A 247 20.68 25.29 -9.84
C LEU A 247 19.63 26.02 -10.70
N GLY A 248 20.01 26.46 -11.90
CA GLY A 248 19.09 27.08 -12.86
C GLY A 248 18.05 26.10 -13.43
N PHE A 249 18.37 24.80 -13.45
CA PHE A 249 17.45 23.76 -13.91
C PHE A 249 16.55 23.19 -12.80
N LEU A 250 16.74 23.58 -11.54
CA LEU A 250 15.88 23.13 -10.44
C LEU A 250 14.59 23.95 -10.36
N THR A 251 13.50 23.30 -9.98
CA THR A 251 12.20 23.95 -9.80
C THR A 251 11.50 23.41 -8.56
N LYS A 252 10.46 24.12 -8.12
CA LYS A 252 9.68 23.73 -6.94
C LYS A 252 9.05 22.34 -7.15
N PRO A 253 9.25 21.39 -6.22
CA PRO A 253 8.54 20.12 -6.22
C PRO A 253 7.03 20.32 -6.01
N GLU A 254 6.22 19.41 -6.56
CA GLU A 254 4.78 19.40 -6.37
C GLU A 254 4.40 19.25 -4.88
N SER A 255 3.43 20.05 -4.43
CA SER A 255 3.08 20.12 -3.00
C SER A 255 2.46 18.82 -2.51
N GLY A 256 2.92 18.33 -1.36
CA GLY A 256 2.38 17.11 -0.75
C GLY A 256 2.77 15.82 -1.47
N TYR A 257 3.71 15.87 -2.41
CA TYR A 257 4.20 14.71 -3.18
C TYR A 257 5.69 14.43 -2.89
N TYR A 258 6.03 13.18 -2.58
CA TYR A 258 7.40 12.72 -2.36
C TYR A 258 7.80 11.69 -3.43
N GLY A 259 8.41 12.13 -4.53
CA GLY A 259 8.85 11.27 -5.64
C GLY A 259 10.36 11.29 -5.92
N THR A 260 10.77 10.80 -7.09
CA THR A 260 12.19 10.68 -7.49
C THR A 260 12.90 12.02 -7.52
N TYR A 261 12.23 13.10 -7.92
CA TYR A 261 12.80 14.45 -7.90
C TYR A 261 13.11 14.95 -6.48
N MET A 262 12.21 14.68 -5.52
CA MET A 262 12.44 15.00 -4.11
C MET A 262 13.63 14.21 -3.56
N ASP A 263 13.71 12.92 -3.85
CA ASP A 263 14.86 12.08 -3.49
C ASP A 263 16.17 12.60 -4.12
N LEU A 264 16.13 13.08 -5.38
CA LEU A 264 17.28 13.68 -6.05
C LEU A 264 17.81 14.91 -5.28
N LEU A 265 16.92 15.84 -4.91
CA LEU A 265 17.28 17.04 -4.14
C LEU A 265 17.85 16.68 -2.77
N ILE A 266 17.20 15.74 -2.09
CA ILE A 266 17.47 15.40 -0.70
C ILE A 266 18.74 14.53 -0.55
N HIS A 267 19.10 13.77 -1.59
CA HIS A 267 20.13 12.73 -1.50
C HIS A 267 21.08 12.68 -2.70
N ARG A 268 20.56 12.48 -3.92
CA ARG A 268 21.41 12.02 -5.03
C ARG A 268 22.34 13.10 -5.59
N ILE A 269 21.93 14.37 -5.62
CA ILE A 269 22.83 15.47 -6.05
C ILE A 269 24.07 15.49 -5.16
N ALA A 270 23.91 15.65 -3.85
CA ALA A 270 25.03 15.72 -2.92
C ALA A 270 25.88 14.44 -2.92
N LYS A 271 25.25 13.26 -3.05
CA LYS A 271 25.96 11.97 -3.13
C LYS A 271 26.81 11.82 -4.40
N ASN A 272 26.37 12.39 -5.51
CA ASN A 272 27.06 12.29 -6.80
C ASN A 272 28.07 13.44 -7.02
N SER A 273 28.13 14.42 -6.11
CA SER A 273 29.10 15.51 -6.10
C SER A 273 30.37 15.10 -5.36
N GLY A 274 31.55 15.42 -5.90
CA GLY A 274 32.78 15.44 -5.12
C GLY A 274 32.86 16.70 -4.24
N ILE A 275 33.89 16.77 -3.38
CA ILE A 275 34.08 17.91 -2.47
C ILE A 275 34.17 19.24 -3.23
N SER A 276 34.84 19.27 -4.39
CA SER A 276 34.94 20.48 -5.21
C SER A 276 33.57 20.93 -5.73
N GLU A 277 32.76 20.01 -6.25
CA GLU A 277 31.42 20.34 -6.74
C GLU A 277 30.49 20.76 -5.60
N LEU A 278 30.59 20.11 -4.43
CA LEU A 278 29.83 20.50 -3.25
C LEU A 278 30.18 21.93 -2.78
N LYS A 279 31.46 22.30 -2.79
CA LYS A 279 31.90 23.67 -2.44
C LYS A 279 31.32 24.70 -3.41
N GLU A 280 31.35 24.42 -4.71
CA GLU A 280 30.74 25.28 -5.72
C GLU A 280 29.21 25.36 -5.55
N LEU A 281 28.53 24.23 -5.27
CA LEU A 281 27.10 24.21 -4.97
C LEU A 281 26.75 25.07 -3.77
N ALA A 282 27.52 24.98 -2.68
CA ALA A 282 27.30 25.79 -1.48
C ALA A 282 27.45 27.29 -1.78
N ALA A 283 28.50 27.66 -2.51
CA ALA A 283 28.73 29.06 -2.91
C ALA A 283 27.61 29.60 -3.81
N ALA A 284 27.22 28.84 -4.84
CA ALA A 284 26.16 29.24 -5.76
C ALA A 284 24.77 29.24 -5.10
N SER A 285 24.56 28.42 -4.05
CA SER A 285 23.30 28.36 -3.29
C SER A 285 22.98 29.67 -2.57
N VAL A 286 23.99 30.45 -2.17
CA VAL A 286 23.80 31.75 -1.50
C VAL A 286 22.94 32.67 -2.38
N THR A 287 23.32 32.82 -3.66
CA THR A 287 22.56 33.63 -4.62
C THR A 287 21.24 32.97 -5.01
N TRP A 288 21.22 31.65 -5.14
CA TRP A 288 20.03 30.90 -5.59
C TRP A 288 18.88 30.88 -4.58
N LEU A 289 19.17 30.90 -3.27
CA LEU A 289 18.16 30.97 -2.23
C LEU A 289 17.32 32.26 -2.36
N GLY A 290 17.97 33.39 -2.67
CA GLY A 290 17.36 34.71 -2.78
C GLY A 290 16.79 35.22 -1.46
N ASP A 291 16.13 36.39 -1.49
CA ASP A 291 15.61 37.04 -0.27
C ASP A 291 14.42 36.31 0.34
N ARG A 292 13.55 35.72 -0.50
CA ARG A 292 12.42 34.88 -0.04
C ARG A 292 12.84 33.41 -0.06
N LYS A 293 13.38 32.95 1.07
CA LYS A 293 13.88 31.57 1.22
C LYS A 293 12.75 30.56 1.22
N GLU A 294 12.47 30.00 0.05
CA GLU A 294 11.43 28.97 -0.10
C GLU A 294 11.84 27.64 0.55
N GLY A 295 10.94 27.09 1.38
CA GLY A 295 11.21 25.88 2.19
C GLY A 295 11.69 24.65 1.41
N TRP A 296 11.36 24.51 0.13
CA TRP A 296 11.79 23.38 -0.69
C TRP A 296 13.25 23.46 -1.12
N LYS A 297 13.84 24.66 -1.23
CA LYS A 297 15.25 24.84 -1.60
C LYS A 297 16.19 24.26 -0.55
N PHE A 298 15.78 24.34 0.73
CA PHE A 298 16.51 23.73 1.84
C PHE A 298 16.61 22.21 1.75
N LYS A 299 15.81 21.53 0.91
CA LYS A 299 15.99 20.10 0.66
C LYS A 299 17.35 19.79 0.03
N LEU A 300 17.84 20.67 -0.85
CA LEU A 300 19.16 20.57 -1.46
C LEU A 300 20.26 21.14 -0.55
N THR A 301 20.11 22.36 -0.04
CA THR A 301 21.21 22.98 0.73
C THR A 301 21.55 22.18 1.97
N ASN A 302 20.55 21.60 2.64
CA ASN A 302 20.76 20.71 3.78
C ASN A 302 21.61 19.49 3.39
N SER A 303 21.35 18.86 2.24
CA SER A 303 22.12 17.69 1.79
C SER A 303 23.55 18.06 1.39
N VAL A 304 23.74 19.22 0.75
CA VAL A 304 25.06 19.78 0.41
C VAL A 304 25.88 20.06 1.65
N SER A 305 25.34 20.79 2.64
CA SER A 305 26.04 21.11 3.88
C SER A 305 26.36 19.86 4.70
N ILE A 306 25.44 18.88 4.76
CA ILE A 306 25.71 17.60 5.43
C ILE A 306 26.89 16.90 4.76
N GLY A 307 26.92 16.82 3.43
CA GLY A 307 28.04 16.21 2.68
C GLY A 307 29.37 16.88 3.01
N LEU A 308 29.42 18.22 2.87
CA LEU A 308 30.62 19.02 3.14
C LEU A 308 31.14 18.88 4.56
N ILE A 309 30.25 18.99 5.56
CA ILE A 309 30.64 18.87 6.97
C ILE A 309 31.02 17.42 7.28
N THR A 310 30.29 16.43 6.78
CA THR A 310 30.61 15.03 7.14
C THR A 310 31.98 14.59 6.59
N GLU A 311 32.30 15.01 5.36
CA GLU A 311 33.49 14.55 4.63
C GLU A 311 34.70 15.48 4.79
N ASN A 312 34.50 16.78 5.00
CA ASN A 312 35.58 17.78 4.97
C ASN A 312 35.75 18.59 6.26
N TYR A 313 35.12 18.20 7.37
CA TYR A 313 35.15 18.98 8.62
C TYR A 313 36.55 19.22 9.18
N THR A 314 37.49 18.29 9.03
CA THR A 314 38.85 18.46 9.57
C THR A 314 39.64 19.49 8.78
N GLU A 315 39.53 19.47 7.45
CA GLU A 315 40.35 20.28 6.53
C GLU A 315 39.74 21.63 6.16
N CYS A 316 38.44 21.85 6.41
CA CYS A 316 37.78 23.11 6.03
C CYS A 316 38.28 24.32 6.83
N THR A 317 38.22 25.52 6.25
CA THR A 317 38.45 26.76 7.00
C THR A 317 37.22 27.12 7.84
N ILE A 318 37.37 28.07 8.75
CA ILE A 318 36.23 28.57 9.55
C ILE A 318 35.25 29.36 8.67
N ASP A 319 35.73 30.16 7.72
CA ASP A 319 34.89 30.83 6.73
C ASP A 319 34.05 29.83 5.91
N GLU A 320 34.66 28.74 5.47
CA GLU A 320 33.98 27.68 4.74
C GLU A 320 32.91 27.01 5.61
N LEU A 321 33.25 26.64 6.85
CA LEU A 321 32.31 26.02 7.78
C LEU A 321 31.12 26.94 8.09
N LEU A 322 31.37 28.23 8.31
CA LEU A 322 30.32 29.22 8.55
C LEU A 322 29.40 29.33 7.33
N ALA A 323 29.97 29.48 6.14
CA ALA A 323 29.19 29.58 4.90
C ALA A 323 28.30 28.35 4.67
N TRP A 324 28.79 27.15 4.97
CA TRP A 324 28.01 25.91 4.81
C TRP A 324 26.87 25.77 5.82
N LEU A 325 27.01 26.33 7.03
CA LEU A 325 25.93 26.33 8.01
C LEU A 325 24.90 27.44 7.69
N ASP A 326 25.35 28.60 7.25
CA ASP A 326 24.53 29.78 6.96
C ASP A 326 23.47 29.51 5.86
N ILE A 327 23.80 28.69 4.84
CA ILE A 327 22.86 28.38 3.74
C ILE A 327 21.63 27.55 4.19
N ASN A 328 21.57 27.11 5.45
CA ASN A 328 20.44 26.34 5.99
C ASN A 328 19.55 27.13 6.94
N LEU A 329 19.81 28.42 7.15
CA LEU A 329 18.99 29.29 7.98
C LEU A 329 17.79 29.83 7.19
N ASP A 330 16.60 29.84 7.79
CA ASP A 330 15.40 30.46 7.22
C ASP A 330 15.39 32.00 7.37
N GLU A 331 14.26 32.63 7.06
CA GLU A 331 14.08 34.10 7.20
C GLU A 331 14.09 34.58 8.66
N TYR A 332 13.86 33.68 9.62
CA TYR A 332 13.87 33.93 11.06
C TYR A 332 15.17 33.48 11.72
N GLN A 333 16.24 33.22 10.95
CA GLN A 333 17.51 32.68 11.46
C GLN A 333 17.37 31.32 12.15
N LYS A 334 16.30 30.56 11.85
CA LYS A 334 16.14 29.18 12.34
C LYS A 334 16.78 28.21 11.37
N ASN A 335 17.58 27.29 11.89
CA ASN A 335 18.16 26.23 11.08
C ASN A 335 17.06 25.25 10.62
N THR A 336 17.12 24.85 9.35
CA THR A 336 16.09 24.05 8.67
C THR A 336 16.44 22.57 8.52
N LEU A 337 17.57 22.13 9.10
CA LEU A 337 17.90 20.71 9.22
C LEU A 337 16.84 19.98 10.07
N ASN A 338 16.61 18.70 9.79
CA ASN A 338 15.58 17.89 10.48
C ASN A 338 16.18 16.84 11.42
N SER A 339 15.37 16.39 12.40
CA SER A 339 15.79 15.64 13.59
C SER A 339 16.75 14.44 13.36
N ASN A 340 16.51 13.60 12.35
CA ASN A 340 17.39 12.45 12.08
C ASN A 340 18.74 12.83 11.45
N ARG A 341 18.83 13.99 10.78
CA ARG A 341 20.06 14.45 10.08
C ARG A 341 20.87 15.44 10.91
N GLU A 342 20.21 16.20 11.77
CA GLU A 342 20.84 17.06 12.77
C GLU A 342 21.92 16.32 13.56
N ASN A 343 21.63 15.09 14.00
CA ASN A 343 22.56 14.31 14.83
C ASN A 343 23.93 14.07 14.16
N LYS A 344 24.00 13.90 12.83
CA LYS A 344 25.29 13.69 12.15
C LYS A 344 26.15 14.95 12.14
N VAL A 345 25.53 16.10 11.88
CA VAL A 345 26.21 17.40 11.89
C VAL A 345 26.62 17.76 13.33
N ARG A 346 25.72 17.57 14.31
CA ARG A 346 26.02 17.75 15.74
C ARG A 346 27.23 16.93 16.18
N GLN A 347 27.25 15.63 15.86
CA GLN A 347 28.38 14.75 16.21
C GLN A 347 29.70 15.22 15.60
N LYS A 348 29.70 15.68 14.35
CA LYS A 348 30.90 16.23 13.72
C LYS A 348 31.37 17.52 14.38
N LEU A 349 30.44 18.44 14.64
CA LEU A 349 30.72 19.70 15.33
C LEU A 349 31.29 19.48 16.74
N LEU A 350 30.80 18.48 17.48
CA LEU A 350 31.34 18.10 18.80
C LEU A 350 32.73 17.45 18.71
N SER A 351 33.00 16.69 17.65
CA SER A 351 34.27 15.94 17.52
C SER A 351 35.52 16.81 17.29
N GLY A 352 35.36 18.11 17.03
CA GLY A 352 36.47 19.05 16.82
C GLY A 352 36.66 19.98 18.01
N GLU A 353 37.31 19.48 19.07
CA GLU A 353 37.42 20.10 20.41
C GLU A 353 37.87 21.58 20.48
N LYS A 354 38.33 22.21 19.39
CA LYS A 354 38.62 23.67 19.35
C LYS A 354 38.07 24.41 18.13
N LYS A 355 37.45 23.70 17.18
CA LYS A 355 37.00 24.30 15.91
C LYS A 355 35.66 25.03 16.06
N ILE A 356 34.81 24.59 17.00
CA ILE A 356 33.55 25.26 17.32
C ILE A 356 33.77 26.60 18.04
N LEU A 357 34.78 26.69 18.92
CA LEU A 357 35.21 27.95 19.52
C LEU A 357 35.75 28.92 18.45
N GLN A 358 36.61 28.44 17.54
CA GLN A 358 37.11 29.24 16.43
C GLN A 358 35.97 29.77 15.54
N LEU A 359 34.94 28.94 15.30
CA LEU A 359 33.72 29.34 14.59
C LEU A 359 32.94 30.43 15.33
N LEU A 360 32.77 30.31 16.66
CA LEU A 360 32.13 31.34 17.49
C LEU A 360 32.90 32.67 17.43
N ILE A 361 34.22 32.62 17.60
CA ILE A 361 35.10 33.79 17.52
C ILE A 361 34.95 34.49 16.16
N HIS A 362 35.00 33.73 15.09
CA HIS A 362 34.84 34.26 13.74
C HIS A 362 33.44 34.83 13.50
N TYR A 363 32.39 34.18 14.02
CA TYR A 363 31.01 34.67 13.95
C TYR A 363 30.84 36.02 14.68
N ILE A 364 31.48 36.18 15.84
CA ILE A 364 31.49 37.44 16.60
C ILE A 364 32.12 38.57 15.79
N LYS A 365 33.27 38.32 15.13
CA LYS A 365 33.94 39.30 14.26
C LYS A 365 33.07 39.75 13.08
N LYS A 366 32.30 38.83 12.50
CA LYS A 366 31.39 39.15 11.37
C LYS A 366 30.15 39.95 11.81
N HIS A 367 29.84 39.94 13.11
CA HIS A 367 28.64 40.56 13.70
C HIS A 367 29.02 41.46 14.89
N GLU A 368 29.99 42.36 14.67
CA GLU A 368 30.48 43.29 15.69
C GLU A 368 29.41 44.26 16.21
N ASP A 369 28.39 44.54 15.41
CA ASP A 369 27.26 45.41 15.74
C ASP A 369 26.25 44.75 16.70
N LYS A 370 26.24 43.41 16.79
CA LYS A 370 25.30 42.67 17.63
C LYS A 370 25.79 42.50 19.06
N ASP A 371 24.83 42.46 19.99
CA ASP A 371 25.10 42.12 21.39
C ASP A 371 25.33 40.60 21.57
N HIS A 372 25.82 40.23 22.74
CA HIS A 372 26.16 38.84 23.07
C HIS A 372 24.94 37.90 23.16
N PHE A 373 23.73 38.38 23.48
CA PHE A 373 22.52 37.56 23.52
C PHE A 373 22.04 37.22 22.10
N ASP A 374 22.00 38.23 21.22
CA ASP A 374 21.61 38.06 19.82
C ASP A 374 22.62 37.18 19.07
N ILE A 375 23.92 37.37 19.34
CA ILE A 375 24.99 36.51 18.82
C ILE A 375 24.74 35.07 19.24
N MET A 376 24.51 34.83 20.53
CA MET A 376 24.37 33.47 21.03
C MET A 376 23.07 32.79 20.62
N TRP A 377 21.96 33.52 20.51
CA TRP A 377 20.71 32.96 20.02
C TRP A 377 20.84 32.52 18.56
N ALA A 378 21.40 33.38 17.71
CA ALA A 378 21.64 33.06 16.30
C ALA A 378 22.69 31.95 16.14
N PHE A 379 23.77 31.98 16.92
CA PHE A 379 24.82 30.96 16.90
C PHE A 379 24.32 29.59 17.36
N ASN A 380 23.48 29.55 18.40
CA ASN A 380 22.84 28.33 18.85
C ASN A 380 21.94 27.75 17.75
N SER A 381 21.14 28.59 17.09
CA SER A 381 20.37 28.12 15.93
C SER A 381 21.27 27.60 14.79
N LEU A 382 22.28 28.37 14.41
CA LEU A 382 23.28 28.02 13.37
C LEU A 382 23.93 26.66 13.63
N THR A 383 24.41 26.45 14.86
CA THR A 383 25.09 25.23 15.29
C THR A 383 24.14 24.17 15.84
N LEU A 384 22.83 24.30 15.61
CA LEU A 384 21.80 23.38 16.08
C LEU A 384 21.64 23.29 17.61
N ASN A 385 22.28 24.11 18.43
CA ASN A 385 22.46 23.92 19.89
C ASN A 385 23.43 22.77 20.18
N THR A 386 24.47 22.65 19.37
CA THR A 386 25.52 21.64 19.59
C THR A 386 26.47 22.07 20.70
N TYR A 387 26.87 23.33 20.73
CA TYR A 387 27.84 23.84 21.69
C TYR A 387 27.17 24.01 23.05
N THR A 388 27.47 23.12 24.00
CA THR A 388 26.82 23.14 25.31
C THR A 388 27.35 24.29 26.16
N ASP A 389 26.55 24.77 27.12
CA ASP A 389 26.99 25.85 28.00
C ASP A 389 28.28 25.47 28.75
N SER A 390 28.43 24.21 29.16
CA SER A 390 29.63 23.70 29.84
C SER A 390 30.89 23.78 28.98
N GLU A 391 30.80 23.40 27.71
CA GLU A 391 31.93 23.48 26.76
C GLU A 391 32.27 24.94 26.44
N ILE A 392 31.25 25.79 26.22
CA ILE A 392 31.42 27.23 25.97
C ILE A 392 32.20 27.89 27.11
N ILE A 393 31.80 27.60 28.35
CA ILE A 393 32.43 28.15 29.56
C ILE A 393 33.91 27.78 29.60
N LYS A 394 34.21 26.48 29.45
CA LYS A 394 35.58 25.96 29.49
C LYS A 394 36.45 26.55 28.38
N ASP A 395 35.98 26.49 27.14
CA ASP A 395 36.73 26.89 25.95
C ASP A 395 37.00 28.39 25.91
N ILE A 396 36.02 29.23 26.28
CA ILE A 396 36.22 30.68 26.36
C ILE A 396 37.18 31.04 27.50
N TYR A 397 37.07 30.39 28.66
CA TYR A 397 38.00 30.61 29.77
C TYR A 397 39.45 30.26 29.40
N GLU A 398 39.67 29.08 28.79
CA GLU A 398 40.97 28.68 28.28
C GLU A 398 41.53 29.67 27.24
N TYR A 399 40.68 30.23 26.38
CA TYR A 399 41.09 31.24 25.39
C TYR A 399 41.48 32.59 26.02
N LEU A 400 40.72 33.03 27.03
CA LEU A 400 40.98 34.29 27.71
C LEU A 400 42.23 34.24 28.61
N THR A 401 42.61 33.05 29.08
CA THR A 401 43.79 32.85 29.94
C THR A 401 45.10 32.64 29.16
N SER A 402 45.06 32.35 27.86
CA SER A 402 46.28 32.10 27.07
C SER A 402 46.92 33.38 26.53
N GLU A 403 46.23 34.11 25.63
CA GLU A 403 46.65 35.37 24.97
C GLU A 403 45.53 35.81 23.97
N PRO A 404 44.37 36.32 24.45
CA PRO A 404 43.24 36.64 23.58
C PRO A 404 43.43 37.97 22.83
N GLU A 405 42.89 38.07 21.62
CA GLU A 405 42.82 39.34 20.89
C GLU A 405 42.04 40.41 21.67
N GLU A 406 42.62 41.61 21.83
CA GLU A 406 42.06 42.70 22.65
C GLU A 406 40.63 43.10 22.25
N GLU A 407 40.34 43.11 20.96
CA GLU A 407 39.04 43.50 20.41
C GLU A 407 37.92 42.49 20.75
N LEU A 408 38.26 41.25 21.09
CA LEU A 408 37.32 40.18 21.41
C LEU A 408 37.11 39.93 22.89
N LYS A 409 38.10 40.30 23.74
CA LYS A 409 38.11 40.03 25.18
C LYS A 409 36.78 40.38 25.84
N SER A 410 36.30 41.60 25.62
CA SER A 410 35.06 42.09 26.24
C SER A 410 33.81 41.29 25.82
N LYS A 411 33.68 40.93 24.54
CA LYS A 411 32.51 40.18 24.05
C LYS A 411 32.54 38.73 24.53
N LEU A 412 33.68 38.07 24.43
CA LEU A 412 33.84 36.68 24.87
C LEU A 412 33.69 36.56 26.38
N PHE A 413 34.26 37.47 27.16
CA PHE A 413 34.10 37.48 28.61
C PHE A 413 32.64 37.73 29.04
N ASN A 414 31.89 38.55 28.30
CA ASN A 414 30.46 38.74 28.52
C ASN A 414 29.65 37.46 28.22
N ILE A 415 30.00 36.73 27.16
CA ILE A 415 29.41 35.40 26.87
C ILE A 415 29.77 34.40 27.97
N LEU A 416 31.03 34.36 28.42
CA LEU A 416 31.50 33.49 29.52
C LEU A 416 30.68 33.75 30.79
N CYS A 417 30.58 34.99 31.24
CA CYS A 417 29.79 35.35 32.42
C CYS A 417 28.30 35.01 32.21
N SER A 418 27.74 35.35 31.04
CA SER A 418 26.34 35.04 30.73
C SER A 418 26.05 33.55 30.75
N ARG A 419 26.96 32.68 30.27
CA ARG A 419 26.77 31.23 30.37
C ARG A 419 27.02 30.71 31.78
N TYR A 420 28.15 31.06 32.38
CA TYR A 420 28.53 30.62 33.71
C TYR A 420 27.44 30.87 34.77
N PHE A 421 26.92 32.09 34.85
CA PHE A 421 25.92 32.46 35.86
C PHE A 421 24.49 31.92 35.58
N HIS A 422 24.24 31.32 34.41
CA HIS A 422 22.95 30.71 34.08
C HIS A 422 22.99 29.17 33.98
N THR A 423 24.17 28.57 34.15
CA THR A 423 24.35 27.11 34.12
C THR A 423 24.43 26.56 35.54
N LEU A 424 23.51 25.64 35.90
CA LEU A 424 23.36 25.10 37.26
C LEU A 424 24.63 24.45 37.84
N ASN A 425 25.44 23.83 36.99
CA ASN A 425 26.65 23.10 37.38
C ASN A 425 27.95 23.85 37.04
N ALA A 426 27.90 25.16 36.78
CA ALA A 426 29.08 25.91 36.35
C ALA A 426 30.25 25.87 37.35
N LEU A 427 29.94 25.77 38.65
CA LEU A 427 30.91 25.62 39.74
C LEU A 427 31.73 24.31 39.69
N GLU A 428 31.21 23.27 39.02
CA GLU A 428 31.95 22.02 38.81
C GLU A 428 32.99 22.15 37.68
N LEU A 429 32.92 23.23 36.88
CA LEU A 429 33.78 23.48 35.72
C LEU A 429 34.89 24.49 36.04
N LEU A 430 34.53 25.61 36.68
CA LEU A 430 35.43 26.69 37.07
C LEU A 430 34.98 27.28 38.40
N ALA A 431 35.94 27.61 39.27
CA ALA A 431 35.66 28.37 40.48
C ALA A 431 35.28 29.82 40.11
N ILE A 432 34.56 30.52 41.00
CA ILE A 432 34.22 31.92 40.71
C ILE A 432 35.47 32.80 40.73
N GLU A 433 36.45 32.42 41.57
CA GLU A 433 37.76 33.04 41.70
C GLU A 433 38.55 32.97 40.37
N ASP A 434 38.36 31.91 39.57
CA ASP A 434 38.99 31.78 38.25
C ASP A 434 38.49 32.89 37.29
N ILE A 435 37.19 33.22 37.35
CA ILE A 435 36.59 34.30 36.55
C ILE A 435 36.98 35.68 37.07
N GLU A 436 37.07 35.85 38.39
CA GLU A 436 37.54 37.09 39.02
C GLU A 436 39.00 37.40 38.63
N GLN A 437 39.86 36.38 38.58
CA GLN A 437 41.26 36.51 38.23
C GLN A 437 41.47 37.10 36.81
N LEU A 438 40.60 36.78 35.85
CA LEU A 438 40.62 37.37 34.51
C LEU A 438 40.42 38.89 34.49
N THR A 439 39.91 39.48 35.57
CA THR A 439 39.60 40.91 35.65
C THR A 439 40.64 41.75 36.40
N GLU A 440 41.58 41.12 37.12
CA GLU A 440 42.53 41.80 38.01
C GLU A 440 43.43 42.82 37.29
N GLN A 441 43.68 42.61 35.99
CA GLN A 441 44.55 43.45 35.16
C GLN A 441 43.82 44.15 33.99
N ASP A 442 42.49 43.98 33.86
CA ASP A 442 41.68 44.58 32.80
C ASP A 442 40.42 45.23 33.39
N THR A 443 40.48 46.55 33.55
CA THR A 443 39.36 47.35 34.08
C THR A 443 38.09 47.26 33.24
N GLY A 444 38.20 46.95 31.94
CA GLY A 444 37.06 46.74 31.06
C GLY A 444 36.33 45.43 31.37
N LEU A 445 37.08 44.35 31.61
CA LEU A 445 36.50 43.06 32.04
C LEU A 445 35.93 43.14 33.45
N ALA A 446 36.59 43.86 34.37
CA ALA A 446 36.05 44.11 35.71
C ALA A 446 34.66 44.79 35.66
N LEU A 447 34.48 45.77 34.75
CA LEU A 447 33.18 46.41 34.52
C LEU A 447 32.12 45.46 33.95
N ILE A 448 32.53 44.46 33.17
CA ILE A 448 31.61 43.44 32.63
C ILE A 448 31.22 42.45 33.73
N LEU A 449 32.18 41.92 34.48
CA LEU A 449 31.92 41.01 35.61
C LEU A 449 31.02 41.67 36.65
N ALA A 450 31.25 42.95 36.92
CA ALA A 450 30.42 43.72 37.83
C ALA A 450 28.93 43.67 37.41
N LYS A 451 28.61 43.77 36.10
CA LYS A 451 27.22 43.66 35.59
C LYS A 451 26.54 42.30 35.88
N PHE A 452 27.32 41.27 36.20
CA PHE A 452 26.83 39.97 36.63
C PHE A 452 26.91 39.79 38.16
N ASN A 453 27.86 40.45 38.84
CA ASN A 453 27.96 40.51 40.31
C ASN A 453 26.86 41.34 40.96
N TYR A 454 26.22 42.24 40.20
CA TYR A 454 24.99 42.89 40.61
C TYR A 454 23.95 42.76 39.50
N SER A 455 22.73 42.32 39.84
CA SER A 455 21.62 42.43 38.92
C SER A 455 21.29 43.92 38.77
N ASN A 456 21.59 44.55 37.62
CA ASN A 456 21.10 45.90 37.37
C ASN A 456 19.57 45.86 37.20
N ILE A 457 18.85 46.08 38.30
CA ILE A 457 17.40 46.11 38.38
C ILE A 457 16.80 47.18 37.42
N GLU A 458 17.55 48.21 37.01
CA GLU A 458 17.07 49.27 36.12
C GLU A 458 17.06 48.89 34.63
N HIS A 459 18.04 48.12 34.13
CA HIS A 459 18.12 47.71 32.71
C HIS A 459 17.72 46.26 32.45
N GLN A 460 17.68 45.42 33.48
CA GLN A 460 16.89 44.19 33.43
C GLN A 460 15.45 44.52 33.80
N GLY A 461 14.84 45.50 33.14
CA GLY A 461 13.45 45.83 33.37
C GLY A 461 12.58 44.57 33.33
N TRP A 462 12.93 43.57 32.51
CA TRP A 462 12.28 42.26 32.50
C TRP A 462 12.67 41.32 33.65
N ARG A 463 13.91 41.26 34.19
CA ARG A 463 14.24 40.44 35.39
C ARG A 463 13.89 41.12 36.69
N ALA A 464 14.00 42.43 36.80
CA ALA A 464 13.37 43.16 37.87
C ALA A 464 11.85 42.98 37.80
N LYS A 465 11.23 43.01 36.61
CA LYS A 465 9.82 42.62 36.46
C LYS A 465 9.60 41.13 36.68
N ASP A 466 10.55 40.24 36.39
CA ASP A 466 10.40 38.79 36.51
C ASP A 466 10.64 38.33 37.94
N ILE A 467 11.72 38.75 38.60
CA ILE A 467 11.94 38.65 40.04
C ILE A 467 10.83 39.38 40.79
N LYS A 468 10.42 40.61 40.42
CA LYS A 468 9.21 41.20 41.03
C LYS A 468 7.98 40.38 40.71
N ARG A 469 7.86 39.71 39.56
CA ARG A 469 6.75 38.82 39.21
C ARG A 469 6.83 37.50 39.98
N GLN A 470 8.01 36.97 40.26
CA GLN A 470 8.26 35.73 40.99
C GLN A 470 8.14 35.96 42.50
N GLN A 471 8.74 37.03 43.03
CA GLN A 471 8.50 37.53 44.39
C GLN A 471 7.05 37.95 44.58
N LYS A 472 6.43 38.61 43.59
CA LYS A 472 4.99 38.87 43.62
C LYS A 472 4.20 37.57 43.55
N LYS A 473 4.60 36.56 42.77
CA LYS A 473 3.92 35.25 42.76
C LYS A 473 4.08 34.52 44.10
N ILE A 474 5.26 34.52 44.71
CA ILE A 474 5.52 33.93 46.02
C ILE A 474 4.75 34.71 47.08
N ALA A 475 4.80 36.04 47.09
CA ALA A 475 4.08 36.89 48.03
C ALA A 475 2.56 36.84 47.81
N ASP A 476 2.09 36.79 46.56
CA ASP A 476 0.68 36.61 46.21
C ASP A 476 0.22 35.20 46.60
N ARG A 477 1.09 34.17 46.47
CA ARG A 477 0.84 32.80 46.95
C ARG A 477 0.80 32.74 48.47
N GLU A 478 1.77 33.31 49.18
CA GLU A 478 1.78 33.39 50.64
C GLU A 478 0.58 34.18 51.15
N LYS A 479 0.26 35.32 50.51
CA LYS A 479 -0.92 36.12 50.81
C LYS A 479 -2.20 35.34 50.54
N ARG A 480 -2.26 34.60 49.42
CA ARG A 480 -3.38 33.72 49.06
C ARG A 480 -3.54 32.62 50.10
N VAL A 481 -2.50 31.87 50.42
CA VAL A 481 -2.50 30.83 51.46
C VAL A 481 -2.94 31.40 52.82
N ASN A 482 -2.39 32.55 53.22
CA ASN A 482 -2.78 33.21 54.47
C ASN A 482 -4.24 33.70 54.44
N GLN A 483 -4.70 34.21 53.30
CA GLN A 483 -6.10 34.61 53.10
C GLN A 483 -7.02 33.39 53.11
N THR A 484 -6.66 32.31 52.41
CA THR A 484 -7.37 31.03 52.42
C THR A 484 -7.52 30.51 53.85
N LYS A 485 -6.44 30.52 54.65
CA LYS A 485 -6.48 30.13 56.07
C LYS A 485 -7.35 31.04 56.93
N ALA A 486 -7.30 32.36 56.68
CA ALA A 486 -8.15 33.33 57.37
C ALA A 486 -9.63 33.16 56.99
N ASP A 487 -9.92 32.94 55.71
CA ASP A 487 -11.26 32.67 55.18
C ASP A 487 -11.81 31.38 55.79
N ILE A 488 -11.00 30.31 55.83
CA ILE A 488 -11.35 29.05 56.50
C ILE A 488 -11.69 29.28 57.97
N SER A 489 -10.85 30.02 58.69
CA SER A 489 -11.09 30.32 60.12
C SER A 489 -12.36 31.15 60.34
N SER A 490 -12.66 32.09 59.42
CA SER A 490 -13.84 32.96 59.52
C SER A 490 -15.15 32.28 59.10
N LYS A 491 -15.06 31.22 58.28
CA LYS A 491 -16.19 30.49 57.69
C LYS A 491 -16.21 29.02 58.09
N GLU A 492 -15.61 28.66 59.22
CA GLU A 492 -15.41 27.27 59.62
C GLU A 492 -16.71 26.47 59.61
N GLU A 493 -17.78 27.03 60.19
CA GLU A 493 -19.10 26.38 60.24
C GLU A 493 -19.73 26.25 58.85
N GLU A 494 -19.62 27.29 58.01
CA GLU A 494 -20.14 27.29 56.63
C GLU A 494 -19.39 26.28 55.74
N LEU A 495 -18.09 26.12 55.95
CA LEU A 495 -17.28 25.08 55.31
C LEU A 495 -17.65 23.69 55.79
N ARG A 496 -17.78 23.50 57.11
CA ARG A 496 -18.15 22.22 57.72
C ARG A 496 -19.47 21.70 57.18
N VAL A 497 -20.49 22.57 57.07
CA VAL A 497 -21.80 22.19 56.51
C VAL A 497 -21.86 22.25 54.97
N GLY A 498 -20.74 22.55 54.30
CA GLY A 498 -20.61 22.51 52.84
C GLY A 498 -21.24 23.68 52.07
N LYS A 499 -21.59 24.80 52.74
CA LYS A 499 -22.27 25.95 52.13
C LYS A 499 -21.33 26.98 51.50
N GLU A 500 -20.05 26.99 51.88
CA GLU A 500 -19.05 27.87 51.27
C GLU A 500 -18.47 27.24 49.98
N VAL A 501 -19.33 27.14 48.98
CA VAL A 501 -19.09 26.39 47.73
C VAL A 501 -17.91 26.93 46.91
N ASP A 502 -17.74 28.24 46.85
CA ASP A 502 -16.70 28.85 46.02
C ASP A 502 -15.29 28.52 46.55
N LEU A 503 -15.10 28.56 47.88
CA LEU A 503 -13.83 28.18 48.52
C LEU A 503 -13.57 26.68 48.40
N LEU A 504 -14.59 25.85 48.63
CA LEU A 504 -14.48 24.40 48.46
C LEU A 504 -14.13 24.00 47.03
N GLN A 505 -14.74 24.64 46.02
CA GLN A 505 -14.44 24.40 44.62
C GLN A 505 -13.00 24.80 44.27
N TYR A 506 -12.55 25.95 44.78
CA TYR A 506 -11.18 26.40 44.62
C TYR A 506 -10.17 25.38 45.18
N LEU A 507 -10.43 24.85 46.39
CA LEU A 507 -9.60 23.83 47.01
C LEU A 507 -9.66 22.50 46.22
N ALA A 508 -10.80 22.14 45.64
CA ALA A 508 -10.92 20.96 44.79
C ALA A 508 -10.05 21.07 43.52
N MET A 509 -9.91 22.28 42.96
CA MET A 509 -8.99 22.52 41.84
C MET A 509 -7.51 22.36 42.24
N ILE A 510 -7.14 22.64 43.49
CA ILE A 510 -5.80 22.37 44.03
C ILE A 510 -5.56 20.86 44.18
N TRP A 511 -6.57 20.14 44.69
CA TRP A 511 -6.54 18.69 44.78
C TRP A 511 -6.27 18.03 43.41
N LEU A 512 -7.00 18.47 42.38
CA LEU A 512 -6.91 17.98 41.00
C LEU A 512 -5.71 18.53 40.19
N ASP A 513 -4.79 19.25 40.83
CA ASP A 513 -3.58 19.79 40.19
C ASP A 513 -3.83 20.73 38.99
N ARG A 514 -4.81 21.65 39.11
CA ARG A 514 -5.26 22.50 38.00
C ARG A 514 -4.63 23.92 37.96
N TYR A 515 -3.68 24.23 38.85
CA TYR A 515 -2.99 25.53 38.89
C TYR A 515 -1.48 25.39 38.63
N SER A 516 -0.92 26.32 37.85
CA SER A 516 0.48 26.26 37.39
C SER A 516 1.53 26.65 38.43
N ASP A 517 1.11 27.18 39.58
CA ASP A 517 1.96 27.53 40.72
C ASP A 517 1.99 26.45 41.82
N LEU A 518 1.35 25.31 41.59
CA LEU A 518 1.38 24.15 42.49
C LEU A 518 2.65 23.32 42.28
N ASN A 519 3.01 22.55 43.31
CA ASN A 519 4.03 21.53 43.15
C ASN A 519 3.42 20.26 42.51
N HIS A 520 3.68 20.08 41.22
CA HIS A 520 3.15 18.95 40.43
C HIS A 520 3.76 17.59 40.83
N GLU A 521 4.85 17.56 41.62
CA GLU A 521 5.44 16.33 42.15
C GLU A 521 4.75 15.84 43.43
N TYR A 522 3.96 16.70 44.08
CA TYR A 522 3.28 16.35 45.33
C TYR A 522 2.05 15.49 45.10
N SER A 523 1.67 14.71 46.10
CA SER A 523 0.36 14.05 46.13
C SER A 523 -0.78 15.07 46.30
N PRO A 524 -2.03 14.73 45.92
CA PRO A 524 -3.19 15.60 46.15
C PRO A 524 -3.33 16.08 47.60
N GLU A 525 -3.10 15.17 48.55
CA GLU A 525 -3.10 15.46 49.98
C GLU A 525 -2.04 16.48 50.37
N GLN A 526 -0.79 16.28 49.93
CA GLN A 526 0.31 17.20 50.22
C GLN A 526 0.05 18.60 49.65
N ARG A 527 -0.48 18.70 48.42
CA ARG A 527 -0.85 19.99 47.82
C ARG A 527 -1.93 20.72 48.62
N LEU A 528 -2.96 19.99 49.07
CA LEU A 528 -4.02 20.60 49.87
C LEU A 528 -3.48 21.07 51.22
N LYS A 529 -2.68 20.25 51.91
CA LYS A 529 -2.06 20.58 53.20
C LYS A 529 -1.16 21.81 53.12
N GLU A 530 -0.41 22.00 52.03
CA GLU A 530 0.36 23.24 51.80
C GLU A 530 -0.55 24.48 51.74
N GLU A 531 -1.74 24.35 51.15
CA GLU A 531 -2.68 25.45 51.00
C GLU A 531 -3.42 25.79 52.29
N VAL A 532 -3.97 24.76 52.96
CA VAL A 532 -4.92 24.97 54.06
C VAL A 532 -4.31 24.79 55.45
N GLY A 533 -3.11 24.20 55.56
CA GLY A 533 -2.54 23.76 56.83
C GLY A 533 -3.04 22.37 57.23
N GLU A 534 -2.24 21.62 57.99
CA GLU A 534 -2.59 20.26 58.41
C GLU A 534 -3.84 20.24 59.29
N GLU A 535 -4.03 21.29 60.10
CA GLU A 535 -5.15 21.44 61.03
C GLU A 535 -6.51 21.59 60.36
N ASN A 536 -6.55 22.10 59.13
CA ASN A 536 -7.79 22.33 58.38
C ASN A 536 -8.11 21.21 57.38
N PHE A 537 -7.20 20.25 57.18
CA PHE A 537 -7.34 19.21 56.17
C PHE A 537 -8.67 18.43 56.31
N GLU A 538 -8.94 17.89 57.50
CA GLU A 538 -10.16 17.11 57.76
C GLU A 538 -11.44 17.95 57.61
N LEU A 539 -11.40 19.22 58.00
CA LEU A 539 -12.52 20.15 57.82
C LEU A 539 -12.87 20.33 56.34
N ILE A 540 -11.86 20.41 55.46
CA ILE A 540 -12.09 20.53 54.01
C ILE A 540 -12.63 19.22 53.42
N ILE A 541 -12.12 18.06 53.84
CA ILE A 541 -12.67 16.76 53.42
C ILE A 541 -14.14 16.62 53.85
N GLU A 542 -14.46 16.97 55.10
CA GLU A 542 -15.82 16.99 55.63
C GLU A 542 -16.71 17.98 54.85
N GLY A 543 -16.20 19.18 54.59
CA GLY A 543 -16.90 20.21 53.83
C GLY A 543 -17.20 19.83 52.38
N TRP A 544 -16.26 19.17 51.69
CA TRP A 544 -16.51 18.62 50.36
C TRP A 544 -17.64 17.60 50.38
N LYS A 545 -17.61 16.62 51.30
CA LYS A 545 -18.68 15.62 51.41
C LYS A 545 -20.04 16.27 51.69
N ASN A 546 -20.09 17.21 52.63
CA ASN A 546 -21.32 17.90 53.00
C ASN A 546 -21.84 18.85 51.91
N SER A 547 -20.96 19.38 51.05
CA SER A 547 -21.36 20.24 49.93
C SER A 547 -22.28 19.55 48.93
N LEU A 548 -22.25 18.21 48.86
CA LEU A 548 -23.16 17.42 48.02
C LEU A 548 -24.63 17.59 48.40
N ASN A 549 -24.94 18.02 49.63
CA ASN A 549 -26.30 18.28 50.09
C ASN A 549 -26.79 19.71 49.78
N ASP A 550 -25.96 20.54 49.14
CA ASP A 550 -26.28 21.91 48.77
C ASP A 550 -26.90 22.01 47.36
N ASN A 551 -27.84 22.94 47.15
CA ASN A 551 -28.52 23.14 45.87
C ASN A 551 -27.68 23.97 44.86
N SER A 552 -26.36 24.00 44.99
CA SER A 552 -25.45 24.82 44.16
C SER A 552 -25.03 24.15 42.85
N PHE A 553 -25.25 22.86 42.69
CA PHE A 553 -24.91 22.15 41.44
C PHE A 553 -26.00 22.35 40.38
N ASN A 554 -25.60 22.26 39.10
CA ASN A 554 -26.57 22.31 38.02
C ASN A 554 -27.44 21.05 38.03
N THR A 555 -28.71 21.22 37.70
CA THR A 555 -29.60 20.08 37.44
C THR A 555 -29.16 19.35 36.17
N LEU A 556 -29.56 18.09 36.01
CA LEU A 556 -29.25 17.28 34.83
C LEU A 556 -29.59 18.00 33.51
N SER A 557 -30.77 18.64 33.44
CA SER A 557 -31.22 19.39 32.26
C SER A 557 -30.32 20.59 31.96
N GLN A 558 -29.93 21.35 32.98
CA GLN A 558 -29.00 22.47 32.82
C GLN A 558 -27.64 21.99 32.30
N ILE A 559 -27.12 20.85 32.78
CA ILE A 559 -25.84 20.28 32.31
C ILE A 559 -25.97 19.79 30.86
N ALA A 560 -27.08 19.16 30.51
CA ALA A 560 -27.32 18.69 29.15
C ALA A 560 -27.35 19.86 28.15
N GLU A 561 -28.08 20.94 28.48
CA GLU A 561 -28.26 22.13 27.64
C GLU A 561 -27.00 23.01 27.57
N ASN A 562 -26.42 23.38 28.72
CA ASN A 562 -25.29 24.31 28.78
C ASN A 562 -24.05 23.77 28.04
N HIS A 563 -23.89 22.45 27.96
CA HIS A 563 -22.72 21.83 27.32
C HIS A 563 -22.80 21.98 25.79
N LEU A 564 -24.02 21.95 25.24
CA LEU A 564 -24.24 22.20 23.80
C LEU A 564 -23.86 23.62 23.41
N GLU A 565 -23.96 24.58 24.34
CA GLU A 565 -23.56 25.98 24.17
C GLU A 565 -22.05 26.21 24.41
N GLY A 566 -21.29 25.17 24.75
CA GLY A 566 -19.85 25.26 25.02
C GLY A 566 -19.51 25.94 26.35
N LYS A 567 -20.44 25.96 27.32
CA LYS A 567 -20.20 26.53 28.66
C LYS A 567 -19.32 25.62 29.50
N THR A 568 -18.50 26.23 30.35
CA THR A 568 -17.60 25.54 31.29
C THR A 568 -18.26 25.32 32.65
N TYR A 569 -18.11 24.13 33.22
CA TYR A 569 -18.66 23.75 34.52
C TYR A 569 -17.64 23.84 35.64
N TYR A 570 -17.42 25.04 36.17
CA TYR A 570 -16.46 25.22 37.27
C TYR A 570 -16.82 24.42 38.52
N ARG A 571 -18.11 24.20 38.80
CA ARG A 571 -18.58 23.40 39.95
C ARG A 571 -18.50 21.88 39.75
N ALA A 572 -18.24 21.40 38.53
CA ALA A 572 -18.10 19.97 38.28
C ALA A 572 -16.90 19.37 39.02
N THR A 573 -15.80 20.12 39.14
CA THR A 573 -14.59 19.67 39.85
C THR A 573 -14.82 19.52 41.35
N LEU A 574 -15.65 20.38 41.96
CA LEU A 574 -16.05 20.24 43.36
C LEU A 574 -16.82 18.93 43.58
N MET A 575 -17.83 18.67 42.74
CA MET A 575 -18.64 17.45 42.83
C MET A 575 -17.80 16.19 42.61
N GLU A 576 -16.89 16.22 41.64
CA GLU A 576 -15.98 15.12 41.33
C GLU A 576 -15.12 14.73 42.55
N VAL A 577 -14.46 15.72 43.18
CA VAL A 577 -13.64 15.50 44.37
C VAL A 577 -14.51 15.07 45.55
N ALA A 578 -15.65 15.73 45.78
CA ALA A 578 -16.54 15.41 46.89
C ALA A 578 -17.06 13.97 46.84
N ILE A 579 -17.53 13.50 45.68
CA ILE A 579 -18.00 12.12 45.51
C ILE A 579 -16.84 11.14 45.60
N ALA A 580 -15.66 11.46 45.06
CA ALA A 580 -14.49 10.60 45.18
C ALA A 580 -14.08 10.42 46.66
N GLN A 581 -14.07 11.50 47.44
CA GLN A 581 -13.74 11.44 48.87
C GLN A 581 -14.83 10.73 49.69
N LEU A 582 -16.09 10.87 49.33
CA LEU A 582 -17.19 10.10 49.92
C LEU A 582 -17.02 8.60 49.61
N PHE A 583 -16.74 8.26 48.36
CA PHE A 583 -16.53 6.88 47.91
C PHE A 583 -15.31 6.21 48.54
N GLU A 584 -14.21 6.94 48.71
CA GLU A 584 -13.00 6.44 49.40
C GLU A 584 -13.27 6.12 50.87
N SER A 585 -14.23 6.83 51.50
CA SER A 585 -14.60 6.62 52.90
C SER A 585 -15.53 5.42 53.06
N ASP A 586 -16.65 5.42 52.32
CA ASP A 586 -17.56 4.29 52.22
C ASP A 586 -18.29 4.31 50.86
N PRO A 587 -18.07 3.32 49.98
CA PRO A 587 -18.80 3.18 48.72
C PRO A 587 -20.33 3.17 48.88
N HIS A 588 -20.87 2.71 50.02
CA HIS A 588 -22.30 2.68 50.28
C HIS A 588 -22.91 4.06 50.56
N GLU A 589 -22.11 5.07 50.92
CA GLU A 589 -22.64 6.43 51.12
C GLU A 589 -23.00 7.11 49.80
N VAL A 590 -22.26 6.81 48.72
CA VAL A 590 -22.54 7.37 47.39
C VAL A 590 -23.94 6.99 46.91
N ILE A 591 -24.38 5.75 47.12
CA ILE A 591 -25.70 5.29 46.66
C ILE A 591 -26.87 5.88 47.46
N ASN A 592 -26.59 6.45 48.64
CA ASN A 592 -27.59 7.07 49.51
C ASN A 592 -27.69 8.59 49.31
N LEU A 593 -26.89 9.16 48.40
CA LEU A 593 -27.01 10.58 48.03
C LEU A 593 -28.39 10.87 47.41
N PRO A 594 -28.91 12.10 47.54
CA PRO A 594 -30.15 12.51 46.88
C PRO A 594 -30.11 12.25 45.37
N GLU A 595 -31.24 11.84 44.79
CA GLU A 595 -31.31 11.48 43.37
C GLU A 595 -30.84 12.62 42.46
N GLU A 596 -31.20 13.87 42.77
CA GLU A 596 -30.82 15.04 41.99
C GLU A 596 -29.30 15.26 41.95
N VAL A 597 -28.61 14.93 43.05
CA VAL A 597 -27.15 15.04 43.19
C VAL A 597 -26.46 13.95 42.36
N LEU A 598 -26.96 12.72 42.43
CA LEU A 598 -26.46 11.62 41.60
C LEU A 598 -26.71 11.87 40.11
N GLN A 599 -27.86 12.44 39.76
CA GLN A 599 -28.15 12.85 38.38
C GLN A 599 -27.16 13.89 37.88
N ALA A 600 -26.91 14.95 38.66
CA ALA A 600 -25.92 15.98 38.32
C ALA A 600 -24.52 15.39 38.12
N ALA A 601 -24.09 14.48 39.02
CA ALA A 601 -22.81 13.81 38.95
C ALA A 601 -22.65 12.97 37.68
N ILE A 602 -23.68 12.19 37.31
CA ILE A 602 -23.71 11.43 36.07
C ILE A 602 -23.64 12.38 34.86
N GLY A 603 -24.42 13.48 34.88
CA GLY A 603 -24.42 14.50 33.82
C GLY A 603 -23.04 15.10 33.57
N TYR A 604 -22.34 15.53 34.63
CA TYR A 604 -20.97 16.03 34.50
C TYR A 604 -20.02 14.96 33.95
N GLN A 605 -20.15 13.71 34.41
CA GLN A 605 -19.31 12.62 33.93
C GLN A 605 -19.50 12.28 32.45
N LEU A 606 -20.72 12.45 31.92
CA LEU A 606 -21.00 12.31 30.48
C LEU A 606 -20.38 13.44 29.64
N THR A 607 -20.09 14.59 30.25
CA THR A 607 -19.48 15.76 29.59
C THR A 607 -17.95 15.82 29.70
N SER A 608 -17.33 14.95 30.51
CA SER A 608 -15.87 14.92 30.70
C SER A 608 -15.11 14.37 29.48
N PHE A 609 -13.91 14.91 29.24
CA PHE A 609 -12.99 14.47 28.19
C PHE A 609 -12.03 13.35 28.64
N GLU A 610 -12.09 12.94 29.91
CA GLU A 610 -11.20 11.92 30.45
C GLU A 610 -11.64 10.51 30.02
N ASN A 611 -10.67 9.73 29.52
CA ASN A 611 -10.90 8.37 28.99
C ASN A 611 -11.21 7.38 30.12
N ASP A 612 -10.55 7.52 31.26
CA ASP A 612 -10.77 6.66 32.42
C ASP A 612 -11.98 7.15 33.24
N LYS A 613 -12.86 6.23 33.60
CA LYS A 613 -14.04 6.53 34.42
C LYS A 613 -13.70 6.34 35.90
N PRO A 614 -14.12 7.26 36.79
CA PRO A 614 -13.78 7.18 38.21
C PRO A 614 -14.46 5.96 38.85
N ALA A 615 -13.82 5.42 39.89
CA ALA A 615 -14.26 4.17 40.55
C ALA A 615 -15.71 4.24 41.06
N TRP A 616 -16.12 5.40 41.59
CA TRP A 616 -17.50 5.62 42.07
C TRP A 616 -18.54 5.48 40.94
N PHE A 617 -18.22 5.91 39.72
CA PHE A 617 -19.13 5.81 38.58
C PHE A 617 -19.26 4.36 38.07
N ILE A 618 -18.16 3.62 38.07
CA ILE A 618 -18.14 2.18 37.77
C ILE A 618 -18.94 1.40 38.84
N TYR A 619 -18.81 1.77 40.11
CA TYR A 619 -19.60 1.19 41.19
C TYR A 619 -21.10 1.49 41.04
N LEU A 620 -21.46 2.73 40.71
CA LEU A 620 -22.86 3.13 40.53
C LEU A 620 -23.52 2.42 39.33
N THR A 621 -22.81 2.29 38.21
CA THR A 621 -23.30 1.57 37.00
C THR A 621 -23.53 0.07 37.25
N SER A 622 -22.81 -0.53 38.20
CA SER A 622 -22.96 -1.95 38.56
C SER A 622 -23.99 -2.22 39.65
N THR A 623 -24.13 -1.33 40.64
CA THR A 623 -25.03 -1.52 41.80
C THR A 623 -26.42 -0.90 41.61
N HIS A 624 -26.50 0.25 40.93
CA HIS A 624 -27.74 1.04 40.72
C HIS A 624 -28.03 1.24 39.23
N LYS A 625 -27.86 0.16 38.45
CA LYS A 625 -27.93 0.18 36.98
C LYS A 625 -29.20 0.84 36.43
N GLU A 626 -30.37 0.55 37.00
CA GLU A 626 -31.65 1.07 36.48
C GLU A 626 -31.76 2.60 36.65
N PHE A 627 -31.30 3.12 37.78
CA PHE A 627 -31.24 4.55 38.03
C PHE A 627 -30.28 5.24 37.04
N VAL A 628 -29.05 4.72 36.90
CA VAL A 628 -28.08 5.27 35.94
C VAL A 628 -28.63 5.21 34.51
N LYS A 629 -29.31 4.12 34.13
CA LYS A 629 -29.95 4.00 32.82
C LYS A 629 -30.97 5.10 32.58
N ASN A 630 -31.89 5.33 33.53
CA ASN A 630 -32.91 6.35 33.39
C ASN A 630 -32.29 7.76 33.30
N THR A 631 -31.28 8.05 34.11
CA THR A 631 -30.55 9.32 34.08
C THR A 631 -29.80 9.55 32.76
N VAL A 632 -29.07 8.54 32.27
CA VAL A 632 -28.37 8.62 30.98
C VAL A 632 -29.37 8.77 29.83
N HIS A 633 -30.50 8.07 29.90
CA HIS A 633 -31.58 8.18 28.92
C HIS A 633 -32.12 9.60 28.87
N GLU A 634 -32.52 10.16 30.02
CA GLU A 634 -33.02 11.53 30.15
C GLU A 634 -32.01 12.56 29.63
N PHE A 635 -30.74 12.45 30.03
CA PHE A 635 -29.67 13.34 29.57
C PHE A 635 -29.50 13.32 28.04
N TRP A 636 -29.48 12.12 27.44
CA TRP A 636 -29.37 11.97 25.99
C TRP A 636 -30.61 12.46 25.24
N GLU A 637 -31.82 12.29 25.79
CA GLU A 637 -33.05 12.84 25.20
C GLU A 637 -33.03 14.37 25.19
N ILE A 638 -32.65 15.00 26.29
CA ILE A 638 -32.54 16.47 26.38
C ILE A 638 -31.55 17.01 25.35
N GLN A 639 -30.39 16.35 25.18
CA GLN A 639 -29.43 16.76 24.16
C GLN A 639 -29.94 16.53 22.73
N LEU A 640 -30.63 15.41 22.47
CA LEU A 640 -31.18 15.10 21.14
C LEU A 640 -32.36 16.01 20.75
N ASP A 641 -33.14 16.50 21.71
CA ASP A 641 -34.19 17.48 21.48
C ASP A 641 -33.63 18.84 21.03
N ASN A 642 -32.40 19.18 21.46
CA ASN A 642 -31.77 20.48 21.21
C ASN A 642 -30.63 20.44 20.16
N ASN A 643 -30.00 19.29 19.92
CA ASN A 643 -28.89 19.12 18.99
C ASN A 643 -28.96 17.75 18.32
N ASN A 644 -28.86 17.74 16.98
CA ASN A 644 -28.97 16.53 16.19
C ASN A 644 -27.63 15.95 15.71
N ASN A 645 -26.49 16.60 16.02
CA ASN A 645 -25.19 16.24 15.45
C ASN A 645 -24.30 15.41 16.37
N LYS A 646 -24.41 15.59 17.68
CA LYS A 646 -23.56 14.93 18.69
C LYS A 646 -24.31 14.80 20.01
N VAL A 647 -23.99 13.74 20.75
CA VAL A 647 -24.45 13.51 22.13
C VAL A 647 -23.23 13.25 23.00
N SER A 648 -23.15 13.93 24.14
CA SER A 648 -22.04 13.80 25.11
C SER A 648 -22.08 12.42 25.77
N GLY A 649 -20.90 11.83 25.98
CA GLY A 649 -20.76 10.49 26.53
C GLY A 649 -21.17 9.35 25.59
N LEU A 650 -21.60 9.64 24.36
CA LEU A 650 -21.90 8.63 23.34
C LEU A 650 -20.76 8.51 22.32
N TYR A 651 -20.08 7.37 22.34
CA TYR A 651 -18.98 7.03 21.46
C TYR A 651 -19.04 5.54 21.10
N LYS A 652 -18.08 5.06 20.29
CA LYS A 652 -17.98 3.63 19.98
C LYS A 652 -17.45 2.86 21.19
N PHE A 653 -18.35 2.40 22.04
CA PHE A 653 -18.02 1.64 23.24
C PHE A 653 -17.28 0.32 22.93
N THR A 654 -16.31 0.00 23.76
CA THR A 654 -15.71 -1.33 23.90
C THR A 654 -16.56 -2.20 24.83
N LYS A 655 -16.26 -3.51 24.92
CA LYS A 655 -16.96 -4.39 25.85
C LYS A 655 -16.61 -4.11 27.32
N GLU A 656 -15.45 -3.50 27.58
CA GLU A 656 -14.95 -3.22 28.92
C GLU A 656 -15.52 -1.91 29.49
N ASP A 657 -16.12 -1.05 28.65
CA ASP A 657 -16.76 0.19 29.07
C ASP A 657 -17.96 -0.08 30.01
N CYS A 658 -17.96 0.52 31.21
CA CYS A 658 -19.02 0.36 32.20
C CYS A 658 -20.42 0.81 31.72
N LEU A 659 -20.49 1.79 30.82
CA LEU A 659 -21.74 2.27 30.22
C LEU A 659 -22.26 1.38 29.09
N TYR A 660 -21.45 0.44 28.58
CA TYR A 660 -21.81 -0.35 27.41
C TYR A 660 -23.14 -1.13 27.55
N PRO A 661 -23.40 -1.85 28.65
CA PRO A 661 -24.67 -2.58 28.83
C PRO A 661 -25.88 -1.65 28.94
N ILE A 662 -25.70 -0.47 29.52
CA ILE A 662 -26.75 0.55 29.68
C ILE A 662 -27.09 1.17 28.31
N ALA A 663 -26.07 1.53 27.54
CA ALA A 663 -26.23 2.07 26.20
C ALA A 663 -26.96 1.11 25.25
N LEU A 664 -26.74 -0.21 25.38
CA LEU A 664 -27.43 -1.23 24.58
C LEU A 664 -28.95 -1.28 24.81
N GLU A 665 -29.43 -0.85 25.97
CA GLU A 665 -30.87 -0.78 26.28
C GLU A 665 -31.50 0.53 25.78
N ILE A 666 -30.79 1.66 25.91
CA ILE A 666 -31.28 3.00 25.57
C ILE A 666 -31.26 3.26 24.06
N ILE A 667 -30.16 2.95 23.37
CA ILE A 667 -29.93 3.35 21.98
C ILE A 667 -31.02 2.84 21.01
N PRO A 668 -31.55 1.60 21.11
CA PRO A 668 -32.66 1.15 20.27
C PRO A 668 -33.89 2.06 20.34
N GLU A 669 -34.27 2.51 21.54
CA GLU A 669 -35.42 3.39 21.73
C GLU A 669 -35.17 4.77 21.12
N LEU A 670 -33.97 5.33 21.36
CA LEU A 670 -33.55 6.61 20.79
C LEU A 670 -33.48 6.57 19.26
N LEU A 671 -33.00 5.47 18.65
CA LEU A 671 -32.97 5.31 17.18
C LEU A 671 -34.38 5.31 16.56
N VAL A 672 -35.38 4.81 17.28
CA VAL A 672 -36.78 4.79 16.82
C VAL A 672 -37.44 6.15 16.97
N LYS A 673 -37.12 6.88 18.05
CA LYS A 673 -37.67 8.19 18.39
C LYS A 673 -37.01 9.32 17.57
N TYR A 674 -35.68 9.37 17.53
CA TYR A 674 -34.85 10.43 16.95
C TYR A 674 -34.22 10.02 15.62
N PHE A 675 -34.84 10.43 14.51
CA PHE A 675 -34.35 10.12 13.15
C PHE A 675 -33.77 11.33 12.40
N LYS A 676 -33.88 12.54 12.98
CA LYS A 676 -33.31 13.79 12.41
C LYS A 676 -31.84 14.02 12.79
N ILE A 677 -31.14 12.98 13.24
CA ILE A 677 -29.73 13.01 13.67
C ILE A 677 -28.74 13.03 12.50
N SER A 678 -27.49 13.44 12.72
CA SER A 678 -26.40 13.40 11.73
C SER A 678 -26.03 11.97 11.33
N VAL A 679 -25.33 11.82 10.21
CA VAL A 679 -24.84 10.53 9.72
C VAL A 679 -23.78 9.97 10.68
N GLU A 680 -22.93 10.83 11.24
CA GLU A 680 -21.91 10.48 12.21
C GLU A 680 -22.53 9.90 13.48
N LEU A 681 -23.53 10.59 14.05
CA LEU A 681 -24.22 10.14 15.25
C LEU A 681 -24.98 8.84 15.01
N LEU A 682 -25.68 8.73 13.88
CA LEU A 682 -26.37 7.50 13.46
C LEU A 682 -25.38 6.32 13.34
N THR A 683 -24.21 6.54 12.75
CA THR A 683 -23.17 5.52 12.60
C THR A 683 -22.67 5.05 13.97
N THR A 684 -22.42 6.00 14.88
CA THR A 684 -22.02 5.69 16.26
C THR A 684 -23.09 4.85 16.99
N MET A 685 -24.37 5.27 16.94
CA MET A 685 -25.49 4.54 17.56
C MET A 685 -25.64 3.11 17.00
N LEU A 686 -25.58 2.94 15.68
CA LEU A 686 -25.65 1.62 15.04
C LEU A 686 -24.46 0.72 15.42
N SER A 687 -23.26 1.29 15.57
CA SER A 687 -22.07 0.53 15.99
C SER A 687 -22.18 0.01 17.44
N CYS A 688 -22.83 0.77 18.33
CA CYS A 688 -23.02 0.39 19.73
C CYS A 688 -23.92 -0.84 19.86
N ILE A 689 -25.00 -0.91 19.07
CA ILE A 689 -25.96 -2.03 19.10
C ILE A 689 -25.45 -3.31 18.41
N SER A 690 -24.18 -3.36 17.99
CA SER A 690 -23.60 -4.49 17.27
C SER A 690 -23.74 -5.85 17.97
N LYS A 691 -23.83 -5.88 19.31
CA LYS A 691 -23.99 -7.11 20.13
C LYS A 691 -25.43 -7.54 20.35
N LEU A 692 -26.44 -6.77 19.91
CA LEU A 692 -27.82 -7.25 19.93
C LEU A 692 -27.95 -8.51 19.05
N PRO A 693 -28.87 -9.45 19.39
CA PRO A 693 -29.18 -10.59 18.54
C PRO A 693 -29.50 -10.15 17.11
N LYS A 694 -28.98 -10.88 16.10
CA LYS A 694 -29.15 -10.54 14.68
C LYS A 694 -30.61 -10.23 14.31
N LYS A 695 -31.56 -11.02 14.82
CA LYS A 695 -33.00 -10.82 14.60
C LYS A 695 -33.48 -9.45 15.11
N LYS A 696 -33.16 -9.09 16.35
CA LYS A 696 -33.53 -7.79 16.95
C LYS A 696 -32.93 -6.61 16.16
N LYS A 697 -31.68 -6.73 15.70
CA LYS A 697 -31.04 -5.70 14.86
C LYS A 697 -31.78 -5.49 13.55
N LEU A 698 -32.14 -6.57 12.86
CA LEU A 698 -32.88 -6.49 11.60
C LEU A 698 -34.29 -5.91 11.79
N GLU A 699 -34.99 -6.30 12.86
CA GLU A 699 -36.30 -5.72 13.21
C GLU A 699 -36.23 -4.22 13.45
N LEU A 700 -35.22 -3.76 14.20
CA LEU A 700 -34.97 -2.34 14.45
C LEU A 700 -34.66 -1.58 13.16
N ILE A 701 -33.75 -2.13 12.34
CA ILE A 701 -33.38 -1.57 11.03
C ILE A 701 -34.61 -1.41 10.13
N ASP A 702 -35.44 -2.45 10.01
CA ASP A 702 -36.64 -2.40 9.16
C ASP A 702 -37.68 -1.41 9.70
N LEU A 703 -37.76 -1.23 11.01
CA LEU A 703 -38.63 -0.22 11.63
C LEU A 703 -38.14 1.20 11.30
N VAL A 704 -36.83 1.45 11.44
CA VAL A 704 -36.23 2.75 11.10
C VAL A 704 -36.36 3.04 9.59
N LEU A 705 -36.14 2.04 8.72
CA LEU A 705 -36.26 2.17 7.26
C LEU A 705 -37.65 2.58 6.75
N LYS A 706 -38.72 2.33 7.53
CA LYS A 706 -40.10 2.70 7.18
C LYS A 706 -40.41 4.19 7.38
N ARG A 707 -39.52 4.97 8.00
CA ARG A 707 -39.75 6.39 8.31
C ARG A 707 -39.58 7.28 7.07
N ARG A 708 -40.49 8.26 6.90
CA ARG A 708 -40.59 9.13 5.69
C ARG A 708 -39.39 10.07 5.46
N TYR A 709 -38.59 10.37 6.48
CA TYR A 709 -37.56 11.43 6.46
C TYR A 709 -36.14 10.95 6.09
N LEU A 710 -35.99 9.72 5.59
CA LEU A 710 -34.71 9.16 5.13
C LEU A 710 -34.23 9.71 3.77
N LYS A 711 -34.77 10.84 3.31
CA LYS A 711 -34.39 11.50 2.04
C LYS A 711 -33.17 12.43 2.19
N GLU A 712 -32.76 12.74 3.42
CA GLU A 712 -31.53 13.50 3.69
C GLU A 712 -30.30 12.65 3.41
N THR A 713 -29.23 13.29 2.94
CA THR A 713 -28.04 12.64 2.37
C THR A 713 -27.34 11.69 3.36
N GLY A 714 -26.93 10.51 2.87
CA GLY A 714 -26.15 9.51 3.63
C GLY A 714 -26.92 8.58 4.58
N LYS A 715 -27.96 9.03 5.29
CA LYS A 715 -28.60 8.26 6.39
C LYS A 715 -29.17 6.91 5.96
N LYS A 716 -29.90 6.89 4.85
CA LYS A 716 -30.48 5.66 4.30
C LYS A 716 -29.39 4.69 3.87
N ALA A 717 -28.29 5.20 3.31
CA ALA A 717 -27.12 4.40 2.96
C ALA A 717 -26.44 3.80 4.20
N THR A 718 -26.30 4.57 5.30
CA THR A 718 -25.78 4.09 6.59
C THR A 718 -26.55 2.86 7.06
N ILE A 719 -27.89 2.97 7.11
CA ILE A 719 -28.75 1.90 7.61
C ILE A 719 -28.71 0.69 6.68
N LEU A 720 -28.77 0.91 5.36
CA LEU A 720 -28.72 -0.17 4.38
C LEU A 720 -27.37 -0.88 4.34
N ALA A 721 -26.25 -0.17 4.53
CA ALA A 721 -24.92 -0.75 4.61
C ALA A 721 -24.80 -1.64 5.87
N PHE A 722 -25.25 -1.16 7.03
CA PHE A 722 -25.29 -1.96 8.26
C PHE A 722 -26.23 -3.17 8.13
N ALA A 723 -27.38 -3.00 7.47
CA ALA A 723 -28.31 -4.09 7.17
C ALA A 723 -27.69 -5.15 6.24
N PHE A 724 -26.93 -4.71 5.23
CA PHE A 724 -26.18 -5.58 4.33
C PHE A 724 -25.13 -6.40 5.07
N GLU A 725 -24.40 -5.81 6.04
CA GLU A 725 -23.45 -6.58 6.86
C GLU A 725 -24.11 -7.73 7.64
N LEU A 726 -25.38 -7.55 8.03
CA LEU A 726 -26.16 -8.54 8.77
C LEU A 726 -26.82 -9.57 7.86
N SER A 727 -27.39 -9.16 6.72
CA SER A 727 -28.05 -10.02 5.74
C SER A 727 -27.81 -9.56 4.30
N PRO A 728 -26.69 -9.96 3.67
CA PRO A 728 -26.31 -9.50 2.34
C PRO A 728 -27.38 -9.81 1.27
N ILE A 729 -27.91 -11.03 1.29
CA ILE A 729 -28.90 -11.52 0.31
C ILE A 729 -30.16 -10.64 0.28
N ASP A 730 -30.64 -10.22 1.45
CA ASP A 730 -31.90 -9.49 1.59
C ASP A 730 -31.77 -8.00 1.25
N TYR A 731 -30.59 -7.40 1.49
CA TYR A 731 -30.39 -5.95 1.39
C TYR A 731 -29.52 -5.51 0.21
N ILE A 732 -28.83 -6.39 -0.51
CA ILE A 732 -27.96 -6.01 -1.63
C ILE A 732 -28.67 -5.18 -2.70
N LYS A 733 -29.88 -5.58 -3.13
CA LYS A 733 -30.65 -4.83 -4.13
C LYS A 733 -31.09 -3.46 -3.63
N LYS A 734 -31.45 -3.36 -2.34
CA LYS A 734 -31.86 -2.09 -1.71
C LYS A 734 -30.67 -1.12 -1.64
N LEU A 735 -29.50 -1.61 -1.22
CA LEU A 735 -28.28 -0.81 -1.15
C LEU A 735 -27.77 -0.41 -2.54
N GLN A 736 -27.80 -1.30 -3.53
CA GLN A 736 -27.49 -0.98 -4.93
C GLN A 736 -28.40 0.14 -5.47
N THR A 737 -29.69 0.07 -5.16
CA THR A 737 -30.65 1.11 -5.58
C THR A 737 -30.33 2.45 -4.90
N GLU A 738 -29.97 2.45 -3.62
CA GLU A 738 -29.57 3.67 -2.92
C GLU A 738 -28.30 4.28 -3.50
N LEU A 739 -27.25 3.47 -3.71
CA LEU A 739 -26.01 3.91 -4.33
C LEU A 739 -26.26 4.48 -5.74
N ARG A 740 -27.19 3.89 -6.52
CA ARG A 740 -27.53 4.40 -7.85
C ARG A 740 -28.17 5.79 -7.78
N ASN A 741 -29.01 6.04 -6.78
CA ASN A 741 -29.81 7.26 -6.69
C ASN A 741 -29.12 8.39 -5.90
N ASN A 742 -28.09 8.07 -5.12
CA ASN A 742 -27.45 9.00 -4.19
C ASN A 742 -25.92 8.86 -4.27
N GLU A 743 -25.25 9.84 -4.86
CA GLU A 743 -23.81 9.77 -5.07
C GLU A 743 -23.01 9.92 -3.77
N GLU A 744 -23.53 10.65 -2.77
CA GLU A 744 -22.88 10.81 -1.46
C GLU A 744 -22.91 9.53 -0.62
N ALA A 745 -23.85 8.61 -0.92
CA ALA A 745 -24.00 7.33 -0.24
C ALA A 745 -22.74 6.45 -0.34
N LYS A 746 -21.90 6.64 -1.37
CA LYS A 746 -20.72 5.80 -1.61
C LYS A 746 -19.68 5.89 -0.49
N TRP A 747 -19.47 7.09 0.08
CA TRP A 747 -18.48 7.29 1.14
C TRP A 747 -18.91 6.64 2.44
N VAL A 748 -20.16 6.85 2.83
CA VAL A 748 -20.75 6.22 4.03
C VAL A 748 -20.71 4.70 3.91
N THR A 749 -21.10 4.18 2.74
CA THR A 749 -21.07 2.73 2.47
C THR A 749 -19.64 2.18 2.56
N TYR A 750 -18.65 2.87 1.98
CA TYR A 750 -17.25 2.51 2.10
C TYR A 750 -16.77 2.47 3.57
N HIS A 751 -17.04 3.53 4.35
CA HIS A 751 -16.58 3.62 5.75
C HIS A 751 -17.16 2.51 6.62
N ILE A 752 -18.37 2.05 6.34
CA ILE A 752 -19.00 0.94 7.08
C ILE A 752 -18.44 -0.40 6.60
N LEU A 753 -18.54 -0.67 5.29
CA LEU A 753 -18.24 -1.98 4.73
C LEU A 753 -16.76 -2.29 4.69
N SER A 754 -15.87 -1.29 4.76
CA SER A 754 -14.40 -1.50 4.74
C SER A 754 -13.88 -2.24 5.97
N SER A 755 -14.61 -2.21 7.09
CA SER A 755 -14.16 -2.77 8.35
C SER A 755 -14.17 -4.31 8.34
N ASN A 756 -13.08 -4.92 8.84
CA ASN A 756 -12.92 -6.37 9.01
C ASN A 756 -13.14 -7.24 7.75
N LEU A 757 -13.06 -6.66 6.53
CA LEU A 757 -13.29 -7.41 5.29
C LEU A 757 -12.27 -8.52 5.04
N LEU A 758 -11.02 -8.25 5.40
CA LEU A 758 -9.86 -9.10 5.10
C LEU A 758 -9.26 -9.72 6.36
N THR A 759 -9.95 -9.61 7.49
CA THR A 759 -9.57 -10.25 8.76
C THR A 759 -9.58 -11.76 8.60
N GLU A 760 -8.51 -12.39 9.07
CA GLU A 760 -8.36 -13.84 9.12
C GLU A 760 -8.90 -14.37 10.45
N GLY A 761 -9.55 -15.53 10.41
CA GLY A 761 -9.90 -16.31 11.59
C GLY A 761 -8.71 -17.17 12.04
N ASP A 762 -8.90 -17.90 13.14
CA ASP A 762 -7.87 -18.78 13.72
C ASP A 762 -7.45 -19.93 12.78
N ASP A 763 -8.28 -20.27 11.79
CA ASP A 763 -8.03 -21.28 10.76
C ASP A 763 -7.26 -20.73 9.53
N GLY A 764 -6.87 -19.45 9.56
CA GLY A 764 -6.22 -18.75 8.45
C GLY A 764 -7.17 -18.34 7.31
N ASN A 765 -8.45 -18.71 7.38
CA ASN A 765 -9.43 -18.31 6.37
C ASN A 765 -9.96 -16.90 6.64
N LYS A 766 -10.38 -16.20 5.58
CA LYS A 766 -11.04 -14.90 5.74
C LYS A 766 -12.39 -15.07 6.45
N VAL A 767 -12.63 -14.30 7.50
CA VAL A 767 -13.88 -14.30 8.27
C VAL A 767 -15.10 -13.99 7.38
N LYS A 768 -14.93 -13.12 6.38
CA LYS A 768 -15.96 -12.82 5.39
C LYS A 768 -15.81 -13.73 4.17
N SER A 769 -16.91 -14.40 3.78
CA SER A 769 -16.93 -15.34 2.66
C SER A 769 -16.53 -14.70 1.33
N VAL A 770 -16.13 -15.55 0.37
CA VAL A 770 -15.81 -15.15 -1.02
C VAL A 770 -16.99 -14.39 -1.66
N GLU A 771 -18.23 -14.84 -1.44
CA GLU A 771 -19.44 -14.20 -1.96
C GLU A 771 -19.67 -12.81 -1.35
N TYR A 772 -19.47 -12.65 -0.04
CA TYR A 772 -19.61 -11.35 0.63
C TYR A 772 -18.60 -10.34 0.08
N ARG A 773 -17.33 -10.74 0.01
CA ARG A 773 -16.26 -9.92 -0.55
C ARG A 773 -16.56 -9.53 -2.00
N LYS A 774 -17.09 -10.45 -2.81
CA LYS A 774 -17.50 -10.18 -4.20
C LYS A 774 -18.64 -9.16 -4.27
N ASP A 775 -19.64 -9.28 -3.38
CA ASP A 775 -20.75 -8.32 -3.33
C ASP A 775 -20.26 -6.92 -2.94
N VAL A 776 -19.36 -6.80 -1.96
CA VAL A 776 -18.73 -5.53 -1.58
C VAL A 776 -17.89 -4.95 -2.72
N PHE A 777 -17.08 -5.79 -3.39
CA PHE A 777 -16.30 -5.36 -4.56
C PHE A 777 -17.21 -4.79 -5.64
N ASN A 778 -18.32 -5.45 -5.95
CA ASN A 778 -19.26 -4.97 -6.95
C ASN A 778 -19.98 -3.66 -6.54
N LEU A 779 -20.40 -3.56 -5.28
CA LEU A 779 -21.07 -2.36 -4.73
C LEU A 779 -20.18 -1.12 -4.84
N LEU A 780 -18.90 -1.24 -4.46
CA LEU A 780 -17.97 -0.12 -4.43
C LEU A 780 -17.28 0.10 -5.78
N GLY A 781 -16.88 -0.97 -6.49
CA GLY A 781 -16.18 -0.89 -7.77
C GLY A 781 -17.02 -0.28 -8.91
N THR A 782 -18.35 -0.31 -8.80
CA THR A 782 -19.25 0.40 -9.73
C THR A 782 -19.38 1.91 -9.43
N LYS A 783 -18.85 2.37 -8.29
CA LYS A 783 -18.96 3.76 -7.80
C LYS A 783 -17.64 4.48 -7.64
N PHE A 784 -16.54 3.74 -7.52
CA PHE A 784 -15.21 4.28 -7.36
C PHE A 784 -14.32 3.88 -8.52
N SER A 785 -13.66 4.89 -9.06
CA SER A 785 -12.63 4.75 -10.07
C SER A 785 -11.40 4.05 -9.51
N ASN A 786 -10.70 3.30 -10.36
CA ASN A 786 -9.46 2.64 -9.99
C ASN A 786 -8.27 3.61 -10.09
N VAL A 787 -7.99 4.30 -8.99
CA VAL A 787 -6.93 5.32 -8.92
C VAL A 787 -5.63 4.74 -8.37
N TYR A 788 -4.51 5.09 -8.98
CA TYR A 788 -3.15 4.76 -8.55
C TYR A 788 -2.42 6.00 -8.02
N LEU A 789 -1.44 5.77 -7.14
CA LEU A 789 -0.41 6.79 -6.89
C LEU A 789 0.68 6.62 -7.95
N THR A 790 0.90 7.65 -8.76
CA THR A 790 1.97 7.70 -9.76
C THR A 790 3.31 7.97 -9.06
N GLY A 791 3.85 6.90 -8.49
CA GLY A 791 5.11 6.88 -7.76
C GLY A 791 5.14 7.78 -6.53
N GLY A 792 6.05 7.50 -5.60
CA GLY A 792 6.16 8.30 -4.38
C GLY A 792 5.02 8.15 -3.38
N SER A 793 4.92 9.10 -2.45
CA SER A 793 3.89 9.13 -1.39
C SER A 793 3.28 10.52 -1.30
N ARG A 794 1.99 10.60 -0.92
CA ARG A 794 1.30 11.87 -0.67
C ARG A 794 0.45 11.86 0.59
N MET A 795 0.09 13.03 1.08
CA MET A 795 -0.88 13.16 2.16
C MET A 795 -2.28 12.77 1.65
N VAL A 796 -3.00 11.94 2.43
CA VAL A 796 -4.27 11.34 2.04
C VAL A 796 -5.41 11.92 2.90
N PRO A 797 -6.40 12.62 2.33
CA PRO A 797 -7.60 13.05 3.04
C PRO A 797 -8.52 11.87 3.43
N ARG A 798 -9.44 12.09 4.38
CA ARG A 798 -10.37 11.06 4.88
C ARG A 798 -11.25 10.41 3.79
N ASN A 799 -11.65 11.19 2.78
CA ASN A 799 -12.46 10.72 1.65
C ASN A 799 -11.61 10.75 0.38
N ASP A 800 -10.71 9.77 0.27
CA ASP A 800 -9.81 9.64 -0.87
C ASP A 800 -10.12 8.40 -1.69
N SER A 801 -10.36 8.57 -2.99
CA SER A 801 -10.66 7.47 -3.90
C SER A 801 -9.49 6.47 -4.00
N TYR A 802 -8.26 6.90 -3.74
CA TYR A 802 -7.09 6.01 -3.71
C TYR A 802 -7.21 4.95 -2.61
N ASP A 803 -7.69 5.30 -1.41
CA ASP A 803 -7.83 4.34 -0.31
C ASP A 803 -8.93 3.32 -0.60
N VAL A 804 -10.03 3.75 -1.23
CA VAL A 804 -11.06 2.84 -1.71
C VAL A 804 -10.49 1.91 -2.78
N ALA A 805 -9.73 2.47 -3.73
CA ALA A 805 -9.12 1.67 -4.79
C ALA A 805 -8.10 0.66 -4.23
N ARG A 806 -7.32 1.06 -3.21
CA ARG A 806 -6.39 0.18 -2.49
C ARG A 806 -7.12 -0.95 -1.76
N LEU A 807 -8.25 -0.65 -1.11
CA LEU A 807 -9.10 -1.68 -0.50
C LEU A 807 -9.62 -2.66 -1.57
N LEU A 808 -10.15 -2.15 -2.68
CA LEU A 808 -10.69 -2.99 -3.75
C LEU A 808 -9.61 -3.89 -4.37
N ARG A 809 -8.40 -3.36 -4.61
CA ARG A 809 -7.24 -4.19 -5.01
C ARG A 809 -6.88 -5.25 -3.97
N SER A 810 -7.01 -4.95 -2.68
CA SER A 810 -6.76 -5.92 -1.60
C SER A 810 -7.84 -7.01 -1.55
N ILE A 811 -9.12 -6.66 -1.79
CA ILE A 811 -10.21 -7.62 -1.97
C ILE A 811 -9.94 -8.50 -3.20
N LEU A 812 -9.54 -7.91 -4.32
CA LEU A 812 -9.17 -8.67 -5.51
C LEU A 812 -8.04 -9.66 -5.22
N ASN A 813 -6.96 -9.21 -4.57
CA ASN A 813 -5.84 -10.08 -4.20
C ASN A 813 -6.28 -11.23 -3.29
N SER A 814 -7.24 -11.00 -2.39
CA SER A 814 -7.80 -12.07 -1.56
C SER A 814 -8.63 -13.11 -2.35
N PHE A 815 -9.02 -12.83 -3.59
CA PHE A 815 -9.54 -13.87 -4.51
C PHE A 815 -8.41 -14.57 -5.25
N THR A 816 -7.33 -13.85 -5.61
CA THR A 816 -6.20 -14.47 -6.33
C THR A 816 -5.43 -15.45 -5.46
N GLU A 817 -5.38 -15.23 -4.14
CA GLU A 817 -4.75 -16.13 -3.16
C GLU A 817 -5.54 -17.40 -2.88
N ASP A 818 -6.84 -17.41 -3.17
CA ASP A 818 -7.74 -18.53 -2.90
C ASP A 818 -7.79 -19.48 -4.09
N THR A 819 -7.15 -20.64 -4.03
CA THR A 819 -7.06 -21.59 -5.15
C THR A 819 -8.34 -22.40 -5.42
N SER A 820 -9.46 -22.08 -4.75
CA SER A 820 -10.73 -22.78 -4.90
C SER A 820 -11.47 -22.47 -6.21
N ASP A 821 -12.39 -23.36 -6.60
CA ASP A 821 -13.28 -23.12 -7.74
C ASP A 821 -14.28 -21.97 -7.48
N ALA A 822 -14.61 -21.69 -6.21
CA ALA A 822 -15.47 -20.56 -5.84
C ALA A 822 -14.81 -19.22 -6.20
N ALA A 823 -13.51 -19.08 -5.93
CA ALA A 823 -12.73 -17.92 -6.35
C ALA A 823 -12.63 -17.79 -7.88
N THR A 824 -12.42 -18.90 -8.61
CA THR A 824 -12.48 -18.93 -10.08
C THR A 824 -13.80 -18.35 -10.60
N LEU A 825 -14.94 -18.85 -10.10
CA LEU A 825 -16.26 -18.39 -10.55
C LEU A 825 -16.52 -16.92 -10.22
N VAL A 826 -16.04 -16.43 -9.08
CA VAL A 826 -16.14 -15.02 -8.69
C VAL A 826 -15.33 -14.13 -9.63
N LEU A 827 -14.07 -14.47 -9.89
CA LEU A 827 -13.20 -13.70 -10.77
C LEU A 827 -13.71 -13.70 -12.21
N GLU A 828 -14.13 -14.86 -12.75
CA GLU A 828 -14.77 -14.95 -14.07
C GLU A 828 -16.02 -14.06 -14.15
N LYS A 829 -16.85 -14.06 -13.11
CA LYS A 829 -18.07 -13.24 -13.06
C LYS A 829 -17.76 -11.75 -13.02
N LEU A 830 -16.82 -11.32 -12.18
CA LEU A 830 -16.43 -9.91 -12.06
C LEU A 830 -15.76 -9.41 -13.35
N SER A 831 -14.85 -10.20 -13.93
CA SER A 831 -14.18 -9.86 -15.20
C SER A 831 -15.17 -9.68 -16.36
N ASN A 832 -16.31 -10.40 -16.34
CA ASN A 832 -17.35 -10.26 -17.36
C ASN A 832 -18.38 -9.15 -17.07
N ASP A 833 -18.34 -8.48 -15.91
CA ASP A 833 -19.27 -7.39 -15.58
C ASP A 833 -18.83 -6.07 -16.23
N LYS A 834 -19.61 -5.62 -17.22
CA LYS A 834 -19.36 -4.38 -17.96
C LYS A 834 -19.49 -3.11 -17.10
N ASN A 835 -20.16 -3.18 -15.95
CA ASN A 835 -20.29 -2.02 -15.05
C ASN A 835 -18.99 -1.75 -14.28
N LEU A 836 -18.05 -2.70 -14.28
CA LEU A 836 -16.72 -2.57 -13.65
C LEU A 836 -15.65 -2.14 -14.66
N GLY A 837 -16.02 -1.29 -15.63
CA GLY A 837 -15.15 -0.90 -16.75
C GLY A 837 -13.76 -0.40 -16.33
N GLU A 838 -13.69 0.44 -15.29
CA GLU A 838 -12.43 0.98 -14.76
C GLU A 838 -11.56 -0.06 -14.01
N TRP A 839 -12.13 -1.22 -13.67
CA TRP A 839 -11.47 -2.31 -12.95
C TRP A 839 -11.11 -3.49 -13.86
N GLN A 840 -11.47 -3.42 -15.14
CA GLN A 840 -11.33 -4.53 -16.09
C GLN A 840 -9.88 -5.01 -16.24
N THR A 841 -8.92 -4.08 -16.26
CA THR A 841 -7.50 -4.40 -16.38
C THR A 841 -6.99 -5.20 -15.18
N GLU A 842 -7.37 -4.79 -13.97
CA GLU A 842 -7.00 -5.42 -12.71
C GLU A 842 -7.68 -6.77 -12.56
N LEU A 843 -8.96 -6.87 -12.91
CA LEU A 843 -9.73 -8.11 -12.84
C LEU A 843 -9.15 -9.19 -13.76
N ARG A 844 -8.76 -8.83 -14.98
CA ARG A 844 -8.10 -9.76 -15.92
C ARG A 844 -6.73 -10.21 -15.40
N SER A 845 -5.91 -9.27 -14.94
CA SER A 845 -4.60 -9.56 -14.38
C SER A 845 -4.71 -10.42 -13.11
N GLY A 846 -5.69 -10.13 -12.25
CA GLY A 846 -6.00 -10.92 -11.06
C GLY A 846 -6.49 -12.34 -11.39
N LEU A 847 -7.27 -12.52 -12.46
CA LEU A 847 -7.67 -13.83 -12.94
C LEU A 847 -6.47 -14.63 -13.47
N ALA A 848 -5.56 -13.99 -14.21
CA ALA A 848 -4.32 -14.64 -14.65
C ALA A 848 -3.43 -15.05 -13.46
N ASP A 849 -3.32 -14.20 -12.44
CA ASP A 849 -2.58 -14.48 -11.21
C ASP A 849 -3.20 -15.60 -10.39
N HIS A 850 -4.53 -15.64 -10.30
CA HIS A 850 -5.28 -16.74 -9.69
C HIS A 850 -4.96 -18.07 -10.37
N PHE A 851 -5.03 -18.13 -11.71
CA PHE A 851 -4.68 -19.35 -12.45
C PHE A 851 -3.20 -19.72 -12.29
N ARG A 852 -2.28 -18.76 -12.15
CA ARG A 852 -0.87 -19.01 -11.81
C ARG A 852 -0.73 -19.70 -10.45
N LYS A 853 -1.37 -19.19 -9.40
CA LYS A 853 -1.32 -19.78 -8.05
C LYS A 853 -2.01 -21.14 -7.99
N LYS A 854 -3.16 -21.28 -8.66
CA LYS A 854 -3.86 -22.56 -8.81
C LYS A 854 -2.98 -23.57 -9.56
N ARG A 855 -2.32 -23.18 -10.64
CA ARG A 855 -1.38 -24.05 -11.36
C ARG A 855 -0.29 -24.57 -10.44
N GLU A 856 0.33 -23.70 -9.65
CA GLU A 856 1.37 -24.09 -8.71
C GLU A 856 0.86 -25.08 -7.65
N ALA A 857 -0.33 -24.84 -7.08
CA ALA A 857 -0.92 -25.70 -6.05
C ALA A 857 -1.35 -27.09 -6.59
N PHE A 858 -1.82 -27.17 -7.83
CA PHE A 858 -2.35 -28.41 -8.43
C PHE A 858 -1.34 -29.14 -9.33
N PHE A 859 -0.17 -28.56 -9.61
CA PHE A 859 0.84 -29.20 -10.45
C PHE A 859 1.48 -30.39 -9.73
N THR A 860 1.38 -31.57 -10.33
CA THR A 860 2.01 -32.80 -9.80
C THR A 860 3.15 -33.22 -10.71
N TYR A 861 4.36 -33.32 -10.16
CA TYR A 861 5.54 -33.78 -10.90
C TYR A 861 5.42 -35.28 -11.22
N PRO A 862 5.56 -35.70 -12.49
CA PRO A 862 5.66 -37.11 -12.82
C PRO A 862 6.90 -37.73 -12.17
N ASP A 863 6.80 -38.99 -11.73
CA ASP A 863 7.97 -39.73 -11.25
C ASP A 863 8.99 -39.96 -12.36
N VAL A 864 10.24 -40.25 -11.97
CA VAL A 864 11.36 -40.40 -12.92
C VAL A 864 11.09 -41.49 -13.96
N THR A 865 10.40 -42.57 -13.61
CA THR A 865 10.09 -43.67 -14.53
C THR A 865 9.13 -43.20 -15.61
N LYS A 866 8.09 -42.46 -15.22
CA LYS A 866 7.13 -41.84 -16.16
C LYS A 866 7.81 -40.83 -17.07
N VAL A 867 8.67 -39.96 -16.53
CA VAL A 867 9.45 -39.01 -17.34
C VAL A 867 10.29 -39.76 -18.38
N VAL A 868 11.02 -40.80 -17.97
CA VAL A 868 11.86 -41.58 -18.90
C VAL A 868 11.01 -42.27 -19.97
N SER A 869 9.84 -42.82 -19.61
CA SER A 869 8.92 -43.46 -20.55
C SER A 869 8.38 -42.49 -21.59
N THR A 870 7.87 -41.31 -21.16
CA THR A 870 7.43 -40.25 -22.07
C THR A 870 8.57 -39.79 -22.98
N LEU A 871 9.78 -39.58 -22.44
CA LEU A 871 10.93 -39.16 -23.23
C LEU A 871 11.45 -40.25 -24.18
N ALA A 872 11.13 -41.52 -23.93
CA ALA A 872 11.37 -42.63 -24.83
C ALA A 872 10.31 -42.76 -25.93
N ASP A 873 9.30 -41.88 -25.94
CA ASP A 873 8.11 -41.92 -26.81
C ASP A 873 7.25 -43.19 -26.59
N LEU A 874 7.20 -43.66 -25.34
CA LEU A 874 6.43 -44.83 -24.92
C LEU A 874 5.18 -44.38 -24.15
N GLU A 875 4.94 -44.96 -22.99
CA GLU A 875 3.74 -44.80 -22.17
C GLU A 875 3.49 -43.32 -21.77
N PRO A 876 2.22 -42.89 -21.67
CA PRO A 876 1.90 -41.56 -21.18
C PRO A 876 2.13 -41.41 -19.67
N ALA A 877 2.65 -40.26 -19.24
CA ALA A 877 2.94 -39.97 -17.83
C ALA A 877 1.69 -39.60 -16.99
N ASN A 878 0.74 -38.89 -17.59
CA ASN A 878 -0.49 -38.39 -16.96
C ASN A 878 -1.60 -38.21 -18.02
N ALA A 879 -2.81 -37.83 -17.60
CA ALA A 879 -3.94 -37.65 -18.51
C ALA A 879 -3.69 -36.58 -19.59
N SER A 880 -2.91 -35.54 -19.28
CA SER A 880 -2.51 -34.53 -20.26
C SER A 880 -1.55 -35.09 -21.32
N ASP A 881 -0.58 -35.94 -20.96
CA ASP A 881 0.30 -36.63 -21.91
C ASP A 881 -0.48 -37.64 -22.77
N LEU A 882 -1.44 -38.37 -22.17
CA LEU A 882 -2.35 -39.22 -22.93
C LEU A 882 -3.13 -38.41 -23.97
N LYS A 883 -3.66 -37.24 -23.59
CA LYS A 883 -4.31 -36.31 -24.53
C LYS A 883 -3.36 -35.86 -25.63
N ALA A 884 -2.14 -35.44 -25.30
CA ALA A 884 -1.16 -34.99 -26.28
C ALA A 884 -0.83 -36.09 -27.30
N LEU A 885 -0.60 -37.32 -26.82
CA LEU A 885 -0.37 -38.50 -27.65
C LEU A 885 -1.56 -38.78 -28.59
N VAL A 886 -2.78 -38.80 -28.05
CA VAL A 886 -4.01 -39.03 -28.84
C VAL A 886 -4.19 -37.91 -29.89
N VAL A 887 -3.98 -36.66 -29.53
CA VAL A 887 -4.06 -35.51 -30.45
C VAL A 887 -3.04 -35.62 -31.59
N ASP A 888 -1.83 -36.12 -31.32
CA ASP A 888 -0.84 -36.32 -32.38
C ASP A 888 -1.24 -37.48 -33.32
N CYS A 889 -1.80 -38.57 -32.78
CA CYS A 889 -2.42 -39.61 -33.62
C CYS A 889 -3.59 -39.06 -34.45
N LEU A 890 -4.43 -38.19 -33.88
CA LEU A 890 -5.52 -37.54 -34.61
C LEU A 890 -5.02 -36.65 -35.75
N LYS A 891 -3.87 -35.98 -35.59
CA LYS A 891 -3.24 -35.20 -36.69
C LYS A 891 -2.76 -36.09 -37.82
N GLU A 892 -2.16 -37.24 -37.50
CA GLU A 892 -1.79 -38.22 -38.52
C GLU A 892 -3.03 -38.74 -39.26
N ILE A 893 -4.07 -39.13 -38.51
CA ILE A 893 -5.34 -39.59 -39.07
C ILE A 893 -5.97 -38.51 -39.96
N ALA A 894 -6.03 -37.25 -39.51
CA ALA A 894 -6.57 -36.15 -40.29
C ALA A 894 -5.77 -35.92 -41.59
N SER A 895 -4.43 -36.01 -41.53
CA SER A 895 -3.57 -35.91 -42.71
C SER A 895 -3.81 -37.06 -43.67
N GLU A 896 -3.95 -38.30 -43.19
CA GLU A 896 -4.28 -39.45 -44.01
C GLU A 896 -5.66 -39.34 -44.65
N ILE A 897 -6.68 -38.87 -43.92
CA ILE A 897 -8.02 -38.63 -44.45
C ILE A 897 -7.98 -37.66 -45.63
N ARG A 898 -7.16 -36.59 -45.50
CA ARG A 898 -7.09 -35.52 -46.49
C ARG A 898 -6.18 -35.81 -47.68
N ASN A 899 -5.01 -36.41 -47.43
CA ASN A 899 -3.90 -36.44 -48.39
C ASN A 899 -3.53 -37.84 -48.88
N ASP A 900 -4.06 -38.92 -48.29
CA ASP A 900 -3.70 -40.27 -48.71
C ASP A 900 -4.35 -40.65 -50.06
N ASN A 901 -3.60 -41.38 -50.89
CA ASN A 901 -4.04 -41.87 -52.20
C ASN A 901 -5.23 -42.84 -52.10
N SER A 902 -5.47 -43.39 -50.92
CA SER A 902 -6.62 -44.25 -50.62
C SER A 902 -7.98 -43.52 -50.60
N ASN A 903 -8.00 -42.18 -50.75
CA ASN A 903 -9.22 -41.36 -50.75
C ASN A 903 -10.09 -41.58 -49.49
N LYS A 904 -9.45 -41.70 -48.32
CA LYS A 904 -10.11 -41.96 -47.02
C LYS A 904 -11.24 -40.99 -46.68
N TYR A 905 -11.21 -39.73 -47.13
CA TYR A 905 -12.34 -38.80 -46.97
C TYR A 905 -13.68 -39.38 -47.48
N ARG A 906 -13.65 -40.26 -48.49
CA ARG A 906 -14.84 -40.91 -49.06
C ARG A 906 -15.60 -41.77 -48.07
N TRP A 907 -14.93 -42.27 -47.03
CA TRP A 907 -15.56 -43.08 -45.99
C TRP A 907 -16.58 -42.29 -45.18
N PHE A 908 -16.46 -40.96 -45.13
CA PHE A 908 -17.36 -40.07 -44.41
C PHE A 908 -18.55 -39.57 -45.25
N TRP A 909 -18.75 -40.12 -46.45
CA TRP A 909 -19.82 -39.72 -47.36
C TRP A 909 -20.64 -40.92 -47.85
N ASN A 910 -21.95 -40.72 -48.01
CA ASN A 910 -22.82 -41.74 -48.55
C ASN A 910 -22.43 -42.06 -50.01
N THR A 911 -22.58 -43.33 -50.41
CA THR A 911 -22.28 -43.76 -51.78
C THR A 911 -23.46 -44.51 -52.40
N ILE A 912 -23.79 -44.17 -53.64
CA ILE A 912 -24.80 -44.87 -54.45
C ILE A 912 -24.11 -45.39 -55.72
N LYS A 913 -24.14 -46.71 -55.94
CA LYS A 913 -23.46 -47.38 -57.08
C LYS A 913 -21.97 -47.00 -57.20
N GLY A 914 -21.28 -46.85 -56.07
CA GLY A 914 -19.85 -46.51 -56.01
C GLY A 914 -19.50 -45.02 -56.25
N LYS A 915 -20.50 -44.15 -56.46
CA LYS A 915 -20.30 -42.68 -56.54
C LYS A 915 -20.73 -42.00 -55.24
N LEU A 916 -19.96 -41.00 -54.82
CA LEU A 916 -20.26 -40.14 -53.66
C LEU A 916 -21.53 -39.32 -53.91
N THR A 917 -22.42 -39.28 -52.94
CA THR A 917 -23.57 -38.34 -52.91
C THR A 917 -23.18 -37.01 -52.26
N ASP A 918 -24.09 -36.04 -52.26
CA ASP A 918 -23.92 -34.76 -51.53
C ASP A 918 -24.35 -34.84 -50.05
N GLU A 919 -24.76 -36.01 -49.59
CA GLU A 919 -25.01 -36.30 -48.18
C GLU A 919 -23.82 -37.01 -47.55
N HIS A 920 -23.32 -36.48 -46.43
CA HIS A 920 -22.35 -37.15 -45.58
C HIS A 920 -23.02 -38.21 -44.70
N ILE A 921 -22.25 -39.15 -44.16
CA ILE A 921 -22.76 -40.16 -43.21
C ILE A 921 -23.20 -39.50 -41.88
N ASN A 922 -23.86 -40.27 -41.01
CA ASN A 922 -24.31 -39.74 -39.72
C ASN A 922 -23.15 -39.60 -38.70
N GLU A 923 -23.43 -38.98 -37.53
CA GLU A 923 -22.41 -38.68 -36.50
C GLU A 923 -21.85 -39.96 -35.86
N ASN A 924 -22.69 -40.97 -35.62
CA ASN A 924 -22.28 -42.25 -35.08
C ASN A 924 -21.40 -43.03 -36.06
N ASP A 925 -21.78 -43.08 -37.34
CA ASP A 925 -20.98 -43.75 -38.37
C ASP A 925 -19.61 -43.09 -38.54
N SER A 926 -19.56 -41.74 -38.48
CA SER A 926 -18.29 -40.98 -38.52
C SER A 926 -17.41 -41.30 -37.31
N ARG A 927 -18.02 -41.43 -36.13
CA ARG A 927 -17.34 -41.84 -34.89
C ARG A 927 -16.77 -43.25 -34.99
N ASP A 928 -17.50 -44.21 -35.55
CA ASP A 928 -17.04 -45.60 -35.66
C ASP A 928 -15.83 -45.72 -36.60
N ILE A 929 -15.82 -44.98 -37.72
CA ILE A 929 -14.65 -44.91 -38.60
C ILE A 929 -13.43 -44.35 -37.86
N LEU A 930 -13.61 -43.25 -37.12
CA LEU A 930 -12.52 -42.65 -36.36
C LEU A 930 -12.01 -43.58 -35.25
N LEU A 931 -12.92 -44.27 -34.56
CA LEU A 931 -12.60 -45.23 -33.52
C LEU A 931 -11.67 -46.33 -34.04
N ASP A 932 -11.97 -46.91 -35.20
CA ASP A 932 -11.15 -47.97 -35.78
C ASP A 932 -9.77 -47.47 -36.22
N LEU A 933 -9.71 -46.27 -36.82
CA LEU A 933 -8.44 -45.62 -37.16
C LEU A 933 -7.59 -45.33 -35.92
N LEU A 934 -8.21 -44.85 -34.84
CA LEU A 934 -7.53 -44.53 -33.60
C LEU A 934 -7.03 -45.79 -32.88
N ARG A 935 -7.83 -46.86 -32.85
CA ARG A 935 -7.43 -48.19 -32.35
C ARG A 935 -6.19 -48.71 -33.09
N ALA A 936 -6.17 -48.61 -34.41
CA ALA A 936 -5.04 -49.05 -35.22
C ALA A 936 -3.73 -48.32 -34.85
N LYS A 937 -3.81 -47.02 -34.52
CA LYS A 937 -2.65 -46.22 -34.11
C LYS A 937 -2.18 -46.52 -32.68
N LEU A 938 -3.09 -46.77 -31.74
CA LEU A 938 -2.77 -46.82 -30.31
C LEU A 938 -2.57 -48.23 -29.73
N LYS A 939 -2.98 -49.28 -30.45
CA LYS A 939 -2.93 -50.68 -29.97
C LYS A 939 -1.56 -51.14 -29.49
N HIS A 940 -0.47 -50.64 -30.08
CA HIS A 940 0.90 -51.04 -29.74
C HIS A 940 1.41 -50.50 -28.40
N LEU A 941 0.67 -49.58 -27.76
CA LEU A 941 1.00 -48.95 -26.48
C LEU A 941 0.13 -49.44 -25.32
N ASP A 942 -0.65 -50.51 -25.51
CA ASP A 942 -1.65 -51.01 -24.58
C ASP A 942 -2.69 -49.94 -24.16
N ILE A 943 -2.95 -48.98 -25.06
CA ILE A 943 -3.99 -47.98 -24.89
C ILE A 943 -5.29 -48.52 -25.48
N VAL A 944 -6.32 -48.56 -24.65
CA VAL A 944 -7.63 -49.10 -25.00
C VAL A 944 -8.53 -47.96 -25.45
N VAL A 945 -9.11 -48.07 -26.64
CA VAL A 945 -10.07 -47.09 -27.19
C VAL A 945 -11.40 -47.79 -27.37
N GLU A 946 -12.44 -47.33 -26.68
CA GLU A 946 -13.77 -47.95 -26.72
C GLU A 946 -14.86 -46.96 -27.19
N PRO A 947 -15.82 -47.42 -28.00
CA PRO A 947 -17.11 -46.75 -28.14
C PRO A 947 -17.85 -46.90 -26.81
N GLU A 948 -18.61 -45.90 -26.41
CA GLU A 948 -19.30 -45.94 -25.12
C GLU A 948 -20.15 -47.22 -24.91
N ALA A 949 -19.86 -47.96 -23.83
CA ALA A 949 -20.64 -49.13 -23.40
C ALA A 949 -21.77 -48.75 -22.43
N TYR A 950 -22.99 -49.20 -22.74
CA TYR A 950 -24.21 -49.05 -21.94
C TYR A 950 -24.06 -49.63 -20.53
N TYR A 951 -24.52 -48.93 -19.48
CA TYR A 951 -25.39 -49.48 -18.42
C TYR A 951 -25.96 -48.36 -17.53
N VAL A 952 -27.27 -48.52 -17.27
CA VAL A 952 -28.17 -47.93 -16.26
C VAL A 952 -27.75 -46.58 -15.68
N GLU A 953 -28.41 -45.55 -16.22
CA GLU A 953 -28.37 -44.13 -15.83
C GLU A 953 -27.18 -43.31 -16.41
N GLU A 954 -27.53 -42.46 -17.40
CA GLU A 954 -26.84 -41.24 -17.87
C GLU A 954 -25.89 -41.31 -19.10
N LYS A 955 -25.99 -40.23 -19.90
CA LYS A 955 -25.33 -39.93 -21.19
C LYS A 955 -23.81 -39.82 -20.99
N ARG A 956 -22.95 -40.48 -21.78
CA ARG A 956 -21.49 -40.30 -21.74
C ARG A 956 -20.92 -39.81 -23.09
N ALA A 957 -19.60 -39.71 -23.17
CA ALA A 957 -18.86 -39.18 -24.31
C ALA A 957 -18.77 -40.18 -25.48
N ASP A 958 -18.73 -39.69 -26.71
CA ASP A 958 -18.76 -40.49 -27.94
C ASP A 958 -17.63 -41.55 -28.06
N ILE A 959 -16.41 -41.24 -27.60
CA ILE A 959 -15.29 -42.18 -27.47
C ILE A 959 -14.64 -41.99 -26.09
N ALA A 960 -14.20 -43.09 -25.46
CA ALA A 960 -13.36 -43.04 -24.29
C ALA A 960 -12.04 -43.80 -24.51
N VAL A 961 -10.93 -43.13 -24.24
CA VAL A 961 -9.58 -43.71 -24.27
C VAL A 961 -9.13 -44.01 -22.84
N TYR A 962 -8.66 -45.22 -22.59
CA TYR A 962 -8.22 -45.70 -21.29
C TYR A 962 -6.77 -46.15 -21.34
N TYR A 963 -6.04 -45.79 -20.29
CA TYR A 963 -4.69 -46.29 -20.07
C TYR A 963 -4.39 -46.36 -18.57
N LYS A 964 -4.16 -47.57 -18.03
CA LYS A 964 -3.99 -47.79 -16.58
C LYS A 964 -5.12 -47.11 -15.78
N ASN A 965 -4.81 -46.10 -14.97
CA ASN A 965 -5.76 -45.34 -14.16
C ASN A 965 -6.20 -44.01 -14.83
N MET A 966 -5.86 -43.79 -16.10
CA MET A 966 -6.18 -42.58 -16.86
C MET A 966 -7.36 -42.83 -17.79
N LYS A 967 -8.18 -41.79 -17.97
CA LYS A 967 -9.32 -41.77 -18.89
C LYS A 967 -9.36 -40.48 -19.67
N LEU A 968 -9.49 -40.55 -20.98
CA LEU A 968 -9.64 -39.37 -21.84
C LEU A 968 -10.96 -39.48 -22.63
N PRO A 969 -12.00 -38.73 -22.26
CA PRO A 969 -13.22 -38.62 -23.05
C PRO A 969 -13.00 -37.77 -24.31
N ILE A 970 -13.59 -38.20 -25.42
CA ILE A 970 -13.66 -37.48 -26.69
C ILE A 970 -15.15 -37.28 -27.03
N GLU A 971 -15.59 -36.03 -27.08
CA GLU A 971 -16.93 -35.68 -27.55
C GLU A 971 -16.84 -35.25 -29.03
N ILE A 972 -17.64 -35.87 -29.89
CA ILE A 972 -17.60 -35.73 -31.34
C ILE A 972 -18.84 -35.01 -31.82
N LYS A 973 -18.68 -34.00 -32.67
CA LYS A 973 -19.80 -33.32 -33.33
C LYS A 973 -19.51 -33.09 -34.82
N ARG A 974 -20.56 -32.95 -35.62
CA ARG A 974 -20.44 -32.49 -37.01
C ARG A 974 -20.58 -30.97 -37.13
N ASP A 975 -20.12 -30.42 -38.26
CA ASP A 975 -20.27 -28.99 -38.59
C ASP A 975 -21.74 -28.52 -38.68
N ASP A 976 -22.68 -29.43 -38.93
CA ASP A 976 -24.13 -29.19 -38.97
C ASP A 976 -24.87 -29.46 -37.63
N HIS A 977 -24.16 -29.86 -36.56
CA HIS A 977 -24.79 -30.28 -35.30
C HIS A 977 -25.39 -29.11 -34.50
N GLN A 978 -26.58 -29.32 -33.89
CA GLN A 978 -27.33 -28.27 -33.17
C GLN A 978 -26.66 -27.75 -31.89
N LYS A 979 -25.71 -28.50 -31.34
CA LYS A 979 -24.95 -28.16 -30.12
C LYS A 979 -23.47 -27.85 -30.38
N ILE A 980 -23.08 -27.63 -31.64
CA ILE A 980 -21.68 -27.40 -32.03
C ILE A 980 -20.95 -26.33 -31.19
N TRP A 981 -21.68 -25.32 -30.71
CA TRP A 981 -21.13 -24.20 -29.93
C TRP A 981 -21.18 -24.39 -28.40
N THR A 982 -21.96 -25.35 -27.89
CA THR A 982 -22.17 -25.52 -26.43
C THR A 982 -21.71 -26.87 -25.90
N ALA A 983 -21.54 -27.88 -26.75
CA ALA A 983 -21.21 -29.25 -26.33
C ALA A 983 -19.89 -29.35 -25.54
N ALA A 984 -18.87 -28.59 -25.90
CA ALA A 984 -17.60 -28.56 -25.17
C ALA A 984 -17.78 -28.19 -23.68
N ALA A 985 -18.64 -27.21 -23.37
CA ALA A 985 -18.91 -26.77 -22.01
C ALA A 985 -20.00 -27.61 -21.32
N GLU A 986 -21.11 -27.86 -22.01
CA GLU A 986 -22.30 -28.48 -21.40
C GLU A 986 -22.20 -30.00 -21.28
N GLN A 987 -21.48 -30.66 -22.18
CA GLN A 987 -21.34 -32.11 -22.22
C GLN A 987 -19.95 -32.53 -21.74
N LEU A 988 -18.89 -32.07 -22.43
CA LEU A 988 -17.53 -32.52 -22.13
C LEU A 988 -17.04 -32.03 -20.76
N GLU A 989 -17.01 -30.71 -20.51
CA GLU A 989 -16.53 -30.13 -19.25
C GLU A 989 -17.40 -30.49 -18.04
N LYS A 990 -18.71 -30.23 -18.13
CA LYS A 990 -19.63 -30.37 -16.98
C LYS A 990 -20.00 -31.80 -16.61
N GLN A 991 -19.78 -32.77 -17.49
CA GLN A 991 -20.23 -34.15 -17.26
C GLN A 991 -19.04 -35.10 -17.30
N TYR A 992 -18.28 -35.11 -18.39
CA TYR A 992 -17.35 -36.22 -18.66
C TYR A 992 -15.98 -36.03 -18.02
N THR A 993 -15.46 -34.80 -18.00
CA THR A 993 -14.14 -34.52 -17.42
C THR A 993 -14.14 -34.33 -15.89
N ARG A 994 -15.30 -34.55 -15.23
CA ARG A 994 -15.40 -34.60 -13.75
C ARG A 994 -14.89 -35.91 -13.17
N ASP A 995 -14.73 -36.94 -14.00
CA ASP A 995 -14.11 -38.19 -13.59
C ASP A 995 -12.67 -37.92 -13.15
N PRO A 996 -12.28 -38.26 -11.90
CA PRO A 996 -10.93 -38.04 -11.40
C PRO A 996 -9.84 -38.65 -12.30
N ALA A 997 -10.13 -39.75 -13.00
CA ALA A 997 -9.19 -40.40 -13.92
C ALA A 997 -8.87 -39.55 -15.17
N SER A 998 -9.70 -38.55 -15.47
CA SER A 998 -9.46 -37.62 -16.57
C SER A 998 -8.64 -36.40 -16.17
N GLU A 999 -8.54 -36.10 -14.88
CA GLU A 999 -7.87 -34.89 -14.38
C GLU A 999 -8.37 -33.62 -15.11
N GLY A 1000 -9.65 -33.59 -15.52
CA GLY A 1000 -10.23 -32.49 -16.30
C GLY A 1000 -9.98 -32.55 -17.82
N ASN A 1001 -9.15 -33.47 -18.32
CA ASN A 1001 -8.75 -33.53 -19.72
C ASN A 1001 -9.84 -34.12 -20.62
N GLY A 1002 -10.02 -33.53 -21.80
CA GLY A 1002 -10.91 -34.05 -22.84
C GLY A 1002 -10.56 -33.53 -24.23
N ILE A 1003 -11.11 -34.16 -25.26
CA ILE A 1003 -11.00 -33.70 -26.65
C ILE A 1003 -12.39 -33.39 -27.18
N TYR A 1004 -12.59 -32.17 -27.68
CA TYR A 1004 -13.79 -31.80 -28.42
C TYR A 1004 -13.49 -31.87 -29.92
N LEU A 1005 -13.94 -32.94 -30.56
CA LEU A 1005 -13.62 -33.26 -31.95
C LEU A 1005 -14.76 -32.90 -32.89
N LEU A 1006 -14.41 -32.29 -34.01
CA LEU A 1006 -15.36 -31.82 -35.02
C LEU A 1006 -15.02 -32.37 -36.39
N PHE A 1007 -16.02 -32.90 -37.09
CA PHE A 1007 -15.90 -33.19 -38.53
C PHE A 1007 -16.36 -31.99 -39.35
N TRP A 1008 -15.47 -31.47 -40.20
CA TRP A 1008 -15.78 -30.44 -41.18
C TRP A 1008 -16.09 -31.08 -42.54
N PHE A 1009 -17.25 -30.75 -43.11
CA PHE A 1009 -17.71 -31.29 -44.40
C PHE A 1009 -17.83 -30.19 -45.45
N ASP A 1010 -18.82 -29.30 -45.31
CA ASP A 1010 -19.08 -28.23 -46.26
C ASP A 1010 -19.61 -26.94 -45.62
N GLY A 1011 -19.75 -26.93 -44.29
CA GLY A 1011 -20.26 -25.79 -43.52
C GLY A 1011 -21.76 -25.52 -43.70
N LYS A 1012 -22.48 -26.34 -44.47
CA LYS A 1012 -23.94 -26.18 -44.64
C LYS A 1012 -24.66 -26.68 -43.39
N GLY A 1013 -25.83 -26.11 -43.11
CA GLY A 1013 -26.63 -26.49 -41.94
C GLY A 1013 -26.08 -26.01 -40.59
N MET A 1014 -24.88 -25.41 -40.55
CA MET A 1014 -24.26 -24.95 -39.30
C MET A 1014 -25.13 -23.94 -38.56
N LYS A 1015 -25.36 -24.24 -37.27
CA LYS A 1015 -26.10 -23.35 -36.37
C LYS A 1015 -25.41 -22.00 -36.25
N LYS A 1016 -26.18 -20.93 -36.13
CA LYS A 1016 -25.65 -19.56 -36.00
C LYS A 1016 -24.65 -19.49 -34.82
N PRO A 1017 -23.41 -19.02 -35.05
CA PRO A 1017 -22.42 -18.87 -33.98
C PRO A 1017 -22.85 -17.86 -32.91
N PRO A 1018 -22.32 -18.00 -31.67
CA PRO A 1018 -22.42 -16.98 -30.64
C PRO A 1018 -21.78 -15.66 -31.08
N SER A 1019 -22.20 -14.56 -30.45
CA SER A 1019 -21.69 -13.20 -30.75
C SER A 1019 -20.16 -13.08 -30.66
N LYS A 1020 -19.51 -13.87 -29.78
CA LYS A 1020 -18.05 -13.87 -29.60
C LYS A 1020 -17.27 -14.40 -30.82
N VAL A 1021 -17.90 -15.22 -31.65
CA VAL A 1021 -17.28 -15.84 -32.84
C VAL A 1021 -17.47 -14.97 -34.09
N GLY A 1022 -18.60 -14.27 -34.20
CA GLY A 1022 -18.92 -13.45 -35.36
C GLY A 1022 -19.62 -14.25 -36.47
N ASP A 1023 -19.03 -14.28 -37.67
CA ASP A 1023 -19.62 -14.94 -38.83
C ASP A 1023 -19.44 -16.46 -38.82
N ARG A 1024 -20.23 -17.17 -39.64
CA ARG A 1024 -20.08 -18.62 -39.79
C ARG A 1024 -18.72 -18.95 -40.40
N PRO A 1025 -17.95 -19.88 -39.81
CA PRO A 1025 -16.74 -20.41 -40.40
C PRO A 1025 -16.96 -20.92 -41.83
N THR A 1026 -16.00 -20.67 -42.70
CA THR A 1026 -16.01 -21.12 -44.11
C THR A 1026 -14.94 -22.17 -44.43
N SER A 1027 -14.12 -22.53 -43.44
CA SER A 1027 -13.11 -23.58 -43.51
C SER A 1027 -12.95 -24.30 -42.18
N SER A 1028 -12.33 -25.49 -42.21
CA SER A 1028 -11.95 -26.26 -41.02
C SER A 1028 -11.05 -25.46 -40.06
N ASP A 1029 -10.06 -24.73 -40.58
CA ASP A 1029 -9.17 -23.88 -39.77
C ASP A 1029 -9.93 -22.73 -39.08
N GLN A 1030 -10.87 -22.10 -39.79
CA GLN A 1030 -11.75 -21.07 -39.21
C GLN A 1030 -12.67 -21.67 -38.15
N LEU A 1031 -13.18 -22.90 -38.37
CA LEU A 1031 -14.03 -23.58 -37.39
C LEU A 1031 -13.23 -23.87 -36.11
N LYS A 1032 -12.02 -24.41 -36.21
CA LYS A 1032 -11.15 -24.65 -35.05
C LYS A 1032 -10.95 -23.37 -34.24
N THR A 1033 -10.53 -22.30 -34.91
CA THR A 1033 -10.27 -21.00 -34.27
C THR A 1033 -11.53 -20.45 -33.59
N SER A 1034 -12.70 -20.64 -34.21
CA SER A 1034 -13.99 -20.21 -33.66
C SER A 1034 -14.41 -21.00 -32.43
N ILE A 1035 -14.07 -22.29 -32.39
CA ILE A 1035 -14.41 -23.18 -31.26
C ILE A 1035 -13.51 -22.89 -30.06
N ASP A 1036 -12.23 -22.62 -30.29
CA ASP A 1036 -11.30 -22.19 -29.24
C ASP A 1036 -11.79 -20.93 -28.51
N LEU A 1037 -12.56 -20.06 -29.18
CA LEU A 1037 -13.14 -18.85 -28.56
C LEU A 1037 -14.32 -19.13 -27.62
N VAL A 1038 -14.98 -20.28 -27.73
CA VAL A 1038 -16.18 -20.61 -26.94
C VAL A 1038 -15.92 -21.63 -25.82
N ILE A 1039 -14.71 -22.18 -25.74
CA ILE A 1039 -14.28 -23.00 -24.59
C ILE A 1039 -14.20 -22.09 -23.34
N PRO A 1040 -14.76 -22.51 -22.18
CA PRO A 1040 -14.65 -21.76 -20.93
C PRO A 1040 -13.20 -21.54 -20.51
N GLU A 1041 -12.88 -20.40 -19.90
CA GLU A 1041 -11.51 -20.03 -19.53
C GLU A 1041 -10.87 -21.04 -18.56
N ARG A 1042 -11.63 -21.49 -17.55
CA ARG A 1042 -11.22 -22.58 -16.65
C ARG A 1042 -10.94 -23.94 -17.31
N ALA A 1043 -11.37 -24.14 -18.56
CA ALA A 1043 -11.18 -25.38 -19.31
C ALA A 1043 -10.09 -25.25 -20.40
N ILE A 1044 -9.48 -24.07 -20.56
CA ILE A 1044 -8.35 -23.85 -21.47
C ILE A 1044 -7.19 -24.73 -21.00
N GLY A 1045 -6.53 -25.40 -21.95
CA GLY A 1045 -5.44 -26.34 -21.66
C GLY A 1045 -5.90 -27.74 -21.24
N LEU A 1046 -7.08 -27.86 -20.61
CA LEU A 1046 -7.71 -29.12 -20.25
C LEU A 1046 -8.51 -29.73 -21.41
N ILE A 1047 -9.37 -28.94 -22.06
CA ILE A 1047 -10.12 -29.35 -23.24
C ILE A 1047 -9.41 -28.86 -24.50
N GLU A 1048 -9.03 -29.80 -25.38
CA GLU A 1048 -8.46 -29.48 -26.69
C GLU A 1048 -9.54 -29.57 -27.77
N SER A 1049 -9.70 -28.53 -28.58
CA SER A 1049 -10.55 -28.62 -29.79
C SER A 1049 -9.75 -29.20 -30.96
N PHE A 1050 -10.36 -30.11 -31.72
CA PHE A 1050 -9.74 -30.73 -32.88
C PHE A 1050 -10.72 -30.79 -34.05
N VAL A 1051 -10.29 -30.41 -35.25
CA VAL A 1051 -11.13 -30.44 -36.46
C VAL A 1051 -10.52 -31.38 -37.49
N ILE A 1052 -11.28 -32.40 -37.90
CA ILE A 1052 -10.94 -33.28 -39.04
C ILE A 1052 -11.64 -32.74 -40.29
N ASP A 1053 -10.87 -32.36 -41.30
CA ASP A 1053 -11.39 -31.96 -42.61
C ASP A 1053 -11.74 -33.21 -43.45
N ALA A 1054 -13.03 -33.57 -43.44
CA ALA A 1054 -13.62 -34.63 -44.24
C ALA A 1054 -14.32 -34.09 -45.51
N SER A 1055 -14.07 -32.82 -45.88
CA SER A 1055 -14.66 -32.20 -47.06
C SER A 1055 -14.23 -32.88 -48.36
N LYS A 1056 -15.08 -32.82 -49.39
CA LYS A 1056 -14.67 -33.19 -50.75
C LYS A 1056 -13.53 -32.26 -51.20
N PRO A 1057 -12.39 -32.78 -51.70
CA PRO A 1057 -11.35 -31.94 -52.29
C PRO A 1057 -11.95 -31.06 -53.39
N LYS A 1058 -11.64 -29.76 -53.38
CA LYS A 1058 -12.01 -28.86 -54.47
C LYS A 1058 -11.25 -29.31 -55.73
N LYS A 1059 -11.98 -29.52 -56.83
CA LYS A 1059 -11.39 -29.86 -58.13
C LYS A 1059 -10.48 -28.76 -58.64
#